data_AF-A0A8J8MAK4-F1
#
_entry.id   AF-A0A8J8MAK4-F1
#
_cell.length_a   1.000
_cell.length_b   1.000
_cell.length_c   1.000
_cell.angle_alpha   90.00
_cell.angle_beta   90.00
_cell.angle_gamma   90.00
#
_symmetry.space_group_name_H-M   'P 1'
#
loop_
_entity.id
_entity.type
_entity.pdbx_description
1 polymer ?
#
loop_
_entity_poly.entity_id
_entity_poly.type
_entity_poly.pdbx_seq_one_letter_code
_entity_poly.pdbx_strand_id
1 'polypeptide(L)'
;MFNKRYNKRKFIVMWVIIFICIICTSPITEEKAYADSQTIYYVSTDGDDSNAGTISHPFATLDRARDAIRELKHTSGIPAGGVTVYIREGEYILTDTFTLTPDDSGEVDAPIIYRSYPGEEPIISGGINVGEWTRVTENIGGITPEANGNLWVADIPQGERVHYFYINGIMQQVARQYNHDVWRSWYKFRNNSGEIGTIGPNGQWLKYRDEVSLENLPSNGDMEMLLINVVFWNSISVIKDVDPITKTVWRHSKNPNNFAKDTFDNYEGGGYSNLINALPFLDRPGEWCVNSTQGKIYYWPYDENMDNKNAVIPVLNELIRLEGDGEANNWQDQVHDIEFRGLTLMYSDRLHEDEWSAGSIKRNSEDPGGAVYLQGVRDCVIEGNKLLNIGAYGIAMTQYNQNNRILRNELGFLGCGGIELYGYGPGNVDVNKNNIIERNYIHHIGLAPYSHSAAITIYGSNNNTIKYNYIRNVPYAGISIVGVPNNEINDRNDNTKTIGGYDTYWDNTDFYQLRDSELPDDLTEHSVKAYLHSENNVVEKNIVRDYMMKLNDGGALYSWHCGDGTKWKGNILYRINPLSGLYMYNIYLDSSSNYCTLSNNITWCNNTHLDKGISNTWINNPISYPNKPQGYDELLNVITNEVNSLGGWPESLAENGLYTIEAENSVLKDTSVNTSGSIKYVEGCDNDDWIMRKVDFGTGMEGFEANVCVEQQNEEAYIEIRLDSPNGNLIGTLNLTSTGEAFNIQSCAISNISGIHDIYMVFKGANDICKLDWFRLIKNYTYELPEIIQAEDFSNMNGVEIQPEGTTVGWCDDGDWLCYNRVNFGNGYNGFTARVGVDNEYAGRVAKIRLDSPTGRLIGTLNLQGTGGWEVFEEQSTIVSGVRGLHDVYIVFEGGIGAGNFDWFEFSNPISSTLPVDLELLDIGIPLITGSASYDNQELSVTGAGSDIWGSSDQFAYVNKLVKGNSEIIARVTSLVDTDEWAKAGLMFRESGDSDSNFVDLIVTPSNGLELQWRTNKGGNCNNINLGSYTFPVYLKLIKSGNTFSAYKSVDGINWSSSLGSCSVDMNSTVKAGICVSSHNPYQGTTAKVDNIDITSQEIPTLLDIQAEGYNSMNGVELSNEGTSVGWCDTGDWLCYENIDLGGGFSAFTTRAAVDNSYAGRKVEIRLDGITGTIIGTLTMKATGGWDMFQEQSTDISDGSGIHDVYIVFKDGDGAGNFDWFRFQ
;
A
#
# COMPACT_ATOMS: atom_id res chain seq x y z
N MET A 1 11.15 13.94 75.61
CA MET A 1 10.11 13.07 75.02
C MET A 1 10.29 12.97 73.50
N PHE A 2 11.46 12.49 73.08
CA PHE A 2 11.75 12.05 71.71
C PHE A 2 11.48 10.53 71.64
N ASN A 3 11.22 10.00 70.43
CA ASN A 3 11.08 8.58 70.08
C ASN A 3 9.73 7.84 70.18
N LYS A 4 8.61 8.37 69.64
CA LYS A 4 7.43 7.49 69.33
C LYS A 4 6.63 7.77 68.05
N ARG A 5 7.13 8.51 67.04
CA ARG A 5 6.39 8.75 65.78
C ARG A 5 7.02 8.23 64.48
N TYR A 6 8.17 7.56 64.53
CA TYR A 6 8.86 7.07 63.31
C TYR A 6 8.56 5.60 62.91
N ASN A 7 7.83 4.82 63.72
CA ASN A 7 7.65 3.38 63.48
C ASN A 7 6.27 2.92 62.96
N LYS A 8 5.30 3.82 62.73
CA LYS A 8 3.98 3.44 62.16
C LYS A 8 3.88 3.52 60.63
N ARG A 9 4.76 4.29 59.96
CA ARG A 9 4.75 4.38 58.47
C ARG A 9 5.49 3.25 57.76
N LYS A 10 6.42 2.55 58.42
CA LYS A 10 7.09 1.37 57.83
C LYS A 10 6.26 0.08 57.92
N PHE A 11 5.35 -0.06 58.88
CA PHE A 11 4.52 -1.26 59.02
C PHE A 11 3.33 -1.30 58.05
N ILE A 12 2.79 -0.15 57.64
CA ILE A 12 1.69 -0.10 56.65
C ILE A 12 2.22 -0.23 55.22
N VAL A 13 3.39 0.34 54.92
CA VAL A 13 4.03 0.22 53.59
C VAL A 13 4.53 -1.22 53.34
N MET A 14 4.95 -1.95 54.37
CA MET A 14 5.41 -3.33 54.20
C MET A 14 4.27 -4.34 54.00
N TRP A 15 3.06 -4.07 54.51
CA TRP A 15 1.88 -4.89 54.22
C TRP A 15 1.26 -4.58 52.86
N VAL A 16 1.31 -3.33 52.39
CA VAL A 16 0.88 -2.96 51.03
C VAL A 16 1.83 -3.54 49.97
N ILE A 17 3.14 -3.59 50.23
CA ILE A 17 4.11 -4.21 49.30
C ILE A 17 3.98 -5.74 49.28
N ILE A 18 3.69 -6.39 50.42
CA ILE A 18 3.48 -7.86 50.45
C ILE A 18 2.12 -8.25 49.83
N PHE A 19 1.09 -7.41 49.91
CA PHE A 19 -0.19 -7.65 49.22
C PHE A 19 -0.10 -7.38 47.71
N ILE A 20 0.73 -6.42 47.28
CA ILE A 20 0.99 -6.14 45.85
C ILE A 20 1.94 -7.19 45.23
N CYS A 21 2.87 -7.78 45.99
CA CYS A 21 3.77 -8.82 45.47
C CYS A 21 3.12 -10.22 45.35
N ILE A 22 2.00 -10.48 46.05
CA ILE A 22 1.27 -11.76 45.95
C ILE A 22 0.28 -11.76 44.77
N ILE A 23 -0.05 -10.60 44.18
CA ILE A 23 -0.89 -10.49 42.97
C ILE A 23 -0.08 -10.57 41.66
N CYS A 24 1.26 -10.45 41.72
CA CYS A 24 2.11 -10.40 40.52
C CYS A 24 3.00 -11.64 40.26
N THR A 25 2.78 -12.79 40.91
CA THR A 25 3.58 -14.01 40.66
C THR A 25 2.80 -15.33 40.70
N SER A 26 1.63 -15.38 40.07
CA SER A 26 1.01 -16.66 39.69
C SER A 26 0.59 -16.67 38.22
N PRO A 27 1.50 -16.95 37.26
CA PRO A 27 1.08 -17.32 35.93
C PRO A 27 0.69 -18.81 35.92
N ILE A 28 -0.40 -19.15 35.21
CA ILE A 28 -0.70 -20.48 34.62
C ILE A 28 -1.61 -21.46 35.40
N THR A 29 -2.01 -21.24 36.66
CA THR A 29 -2.92 -22.21 37.36
C THR A 29 -4.40 -21.84 37.43
N GLU A 30 -4.77 -20.56 37.43
CA GLU A 30 -6.20 -20.15 37.42
C GLU A 30 -6.79 -20.06 36.01
N GLU A 31 -5.99 -19.69 35.02
CA GLU A 31 -6.37 -19.65 33.59
C GLU A 31 -6.75 -21.06 33.07
N LYS A 32 -6.10 -22.10 33.62
CA LYS A 32 -6.42 -23.50 33.34
C LYS A 32 -7.71 -24.01 33.97
N ALA A 33 -8.26 -23.32 34.98
CA ALA A 33 -9.51 -23.71 35.63
C ALA A 33 -10.74 -23.05 34.99
N TYR A 34 -10.57 -21.90 34.33
CA TYR A 34 -11.62 -21.22 33.55
C TYR A 34 -11.76 -21.75 32.11
N ALA A 35 -10.68 -22.25 31.50
CA ALA A 35 -10.71 -22.79 30.13
C ALA A 35 -11.58 -24.06 29.98
N ASP A 36 -11.84 -24.80 31.06
CA ASP A 36 -12.66 -26.02 31.04
C ASP A 36 -14.18 -25.77 31.11
N SER A 37 -14.65 -24.51 31.22
CA SER A 37 -16.09 -24.16 31.32
C SER A 37 -16.65 -23.26 30.21
N GLN A 38 -15.82 -22.77 29.29
CA GLN A 38 -16.25 -21.86 28.23
C GLN A 38 -16.91 -22.62 27.06
N THR A 39 -18.05 -22.14 26.57
CA THR A 39 -18.64 -22.68 25.33
C THR A 39 -17.92 -22.07 24.13
N ILE A 40 -17.58 -22.90 23.14
CA ILE A 40 -16.85 -22.48 21.94
C ILE A 40 -17.66 -22.85 20.69
N TYR A 41 -17.85 -21.86 19.82
CA TYR A 41 -18.37 -22.05 18.47
C TYR A 41 -17.32 -21.71 17.41
N TYR A 42 -17.47 -22.28 16.22
CA TYR A 42 -16.60 -22.07 15.06
C TYR A 42 -17.43 -21.65 13.85
N VAL A 43 -16.93 -20.65 13.12
CA VAL A 43 -17.46 -20.17 11.84
C VAL A 43 -16.37 -20.34 10.78
N SER A 44 -16.71 -20.90 9.62
CA SER A 44 -15.77 -21.15 8.51
C SER A 44 -16.47 -20.96 7.17
N THR A 45 -15.75 -20.44 6.16
CA THR A 45 -16.26 -20.31 4.78
C THR A 45 -16.64 -21.64 4.14
N ASP A 46 -16.03 -22.76 4.57
CA ASP A 46 -16.38 -24.13 4.18
C ASP A 46 -17.44 -24.78 5.11
N GLY A 47 -18.02 -24.00 6.04
CA GLY A 47 -19.01 -24.45 7.01
C GLY A 47 -20.42 -24.63 6.43
N ASP A 48 -21.36 -24.99 7.30
CA ASP A 48 -22.79 -25.10 6.98
C ASP A 48 -23.61 -24.68 8.20
N ASP A 49 -24.61 -23.81 8.04
CA ASP A 49 -25.41 -23.30 9.15
C ASP A 49 -26.35 -24.33 9.79
N SER A 50 -26.51 -25.50 9.16
CA SER A 50 -27.16 -26.67 9.75
C SER A 50 -26.25 -27.46 10.70
N ASN A 51 -24.94 -27.17 10.70
CA ASN A 51 -23.98 -27.82 11.61
C ASN A 51 -24.19 -27.39 13.06
N ALA A 52 -23.45 -28.05 13.97
CA ALA A 52 -23.50 -27.78 15.41
C ALA A 52 -22.52 -26.67 15.87
N GLY A 53 -21.75 -26.07 14.96
CA GLY A 53 -20.76 -25.03 15.31
C GLY A 53 -19.49 -25.56 15.99
N THR A 54 -19.17 -26.84 15.83
CA THR A 54 -17.94 -27.44 16.37
C THR A 54 -16.78 -27.23 15.41
N ILE A 55 -15.52 -27.38 15.85
CA ILE A 55 -14.36 -27.23 14.94
C ILE A 55 -14.40 -28.17 13.72
N SER A 56 -14.99 -29.36 13.88
CA SER A 56 -15.13 -30.37 12.81
C SER A 56 -16.36 -30.16 11.92
N HIS A 57 -17.34 -29.40 12.40
CA HIS A 57 -18.59 -29.09 11.73
C HIS A 57 -18.97 -27.64 12.10
N PRO A 58 -18.25 -26.65 11.53
CA PRO A 58 -18.43 -25.25 11.87
C PRO A 58 -19.71 -24.70 11.22
N PHE A 59 -20.24 -23.62 11.78
CA PHE A 59 -21.25 -22.80 11.09
C PHE A 59 -20.63 -22.13 9.86
N ALA A 60 -21.47 -21.73 8.89
CA ALA A 60 -21.03 -20.94 7.74
C ALA A 60 -21.01 -19.45 8.06
N THR A 61 -21.95 -18.96 8.89
CA THR A 61 -22.18 -17.53 9.09
C THR A 61 -22.06 -17.05 10.53
N LEU A 62 -21.79 -15.75 10.70
CA LEU A 62 -21.81 -15.06 11.99
C LEU A 62 -23.23 -15.02 12.59
N ASP A 63 -24.25 -14.80 11.75
CA ASP A 63 -25.66 -14.81 12.16
C ASP A 63 -26.05 -16.12 12.82
N ARG A 64 -25.63 -17.25 12.24
CA ARG A 64 -25.93 -18.56 12.82
C ARG A 64 -25.27 -18.75 14.18
N ALA A 65 -24.03 -18.27 14.35
CA ALA A 65 -23.33 -18.32 15.64
C ALA A 65 -24.04 -17.45 16.69
N ARG A 66 -24.45 -16.22 16.35
CA ARG A 66 -25.29 -15.36 17.21
C ARG A 66 -26.57 -16.08 17.63
N ASP A 67 -27.29 -16.67 16.69
CA ASP A 67 -28.56 -17.34 16.97
C ASP A 67 -28.38 -18.57 17.89
N ALA A 68 -27.26 -19.29 17.77
CA ALA A 68 -26.89 -20.36 18.70
C ALA A 68 -26.62 -19.85 20.12
N ILE A 69 -26.01 -18.66 20.25
CA ILE A 69 -25.78 -18.00 21.54
C ILE A 69 -27.10 -17.58 22.18
N ARG A 70 -28.02 -16.99 21.40
CA ARG A 70 -29.36 -16.64 21.89
C ARG A 70 -30.11 -17.88 22.38
N GLU A 71 -30.11 -18.96 21.60
CA GLU A 71 -30.74 -20.23 22.02
C GLU A 71 -30.12 -20.77 23.32
N LEU A 72 -28.80 -20.75 23.44
CA LEU A 72 -28.09 -21.16 24.66
C LEU A 72 -28.52 -20.31 25.87
N LYS A 73 -28.53 -18.97 25.71
CA LYS A 73 -28.93 -18.02 26.75
C LYS A 73 -30.37 -18.25 27.23
N HIS A 74 -31.31 -18.45 26.31
CA HIS A 74 -32.73 -18.66 26.63
C HIS A 74 -33.03 -20.03 27.23
N THR A 75 -32.25 -21.05 26.91
CA THR A 75 -32.50 -22.43 27.37
C THR A 75 -31.76 -22.77 28.66
N SER A 76 -30.50 -22.35 28.77
CA SER A 76 -29.56 -22.81 29.81
C SER A 76 -28.82 -21.67 30.52
N GLY A 77 -28.95 -20.44 30.03
CA GLY A 77 -28.16 -19.29 30.48
C GLY A 77 -26.73 -19.30 29.90
N ILE A 78 -26.03 -18.17 30.06
CA ILE A 78 -24.64 -18.05 29.64
C ILE A 78 -23.74 -18.83 30.63
N PRO A 79 -22.87 -19.74 30.16
CA PRO A 79 -22.00 -20.52 31.03
C PRO A 79 -20.91 -19.65 31.68
N ALA A 80 -20.34 -20.14 32.79
CA ALA A 80 -19.22 -19.47 33.44
C ALA A 80 -18.02 -19.35 32.48
N GLY A 81 -17.47 -18.15 32.32
CA GLY A 81 -16.41 -17.86 31.34
C GLY A 81 -16.93 -17.45 29.95
N GLY A 82 -18.25 -17.43 29.74
CA GLY A 82 -18.87 -16.86 28.55
C GLY A 82 -18.87 -17.77 27.32
N VAL A 83 -19.00 -17.17 26.14
CA VAL A 83 -18.97 -17.87 24.85
C VAL A 83 -17.92 -17.25 23.94
N THR A 84 -17.07 -18.07 23.33
CA THR A 84 -16.16 -17.63 22.28
C THR A 84 -16.59 -18.19 20.92
N VAL A 85 -16.68 -17.32 19.92
CA VAL A 85 -16.86 -17.66 18.51
C VAL A 85 -15.52 -17.46 17.81
N TYR A 86 -14.90 -18.56 17.38
CA TYR A 86 -13.72 -18.53 16.53
C TYR A 86 -14.11 -18.45 15.06
N ILE A 87 -13.65 -17.41 14.38
CA ILE A 87 -13.84 -17.21 12.95
C ILE A 87 -12.56 -17.67 12.24
N ARG A 88 -12.70 -18.65 11.35
CA ARG A 88 -11.59 -19.27 10.62
C ARG A 88 -11.16 -18.41 9.42
N GLU A 89 -9.96 -18.64 8.92
CA GLU A 89 -9.42 -18.06 7.68
C GLU A 89 -10.45 -18.03 6.55
N GLY A 90 -10.49 -16.91 5.81
CA GLY A 90 -11.37 -16.73 4.66
C GLY A 90 -12.03 -15.35 4.62
N GLU A 91 -12.64 -15.05 3.47
CA GLU A 91 -13.44 -13.84 3.27
C GLU A 91 -14.93 -14.14 3.45
N TYR A 92 -15.56 -13.45 4.39
CA TYR A 92 -16.97 -13.55 4.75
C TYR A 92 -17.70 -12.33 4.19
N ILE A 93 -18.25 -12.48 2.99
CA ILE A 93 -19.05 -11.45 2.33
C ILE A 93 -20.40 -11.35 3.05
N LEU A 94 -20.66 -10.21 3.67
CA LEU A 94 -21.91 -9.92 4.34
C LEU A 94 -22.97 -9.51 3.30
N THR A 95 -24.16 -10.10 3.41
CA THR A 95 -25.34 -9.65 2.65
C THR A 95 -26.09 -8.53 3.36
N ASP A 96 -25.95 -8.45 4.69
CA ASP A 96 -26.58 -7.50 5.57
C ASP A 96 -25.63 -7.17 6.74
N THR A 97 -25.81 -6.02 7.38
CA THR A 97 -25.04 -5.62 8.57
C THR A 97 -25.22 -6.62 9.71
N PHE A 98 -24.12 -7.13 10.26
CA PHE A 98 -24.15 -8.04 11.41
C PHE A 98 -24.56 -7.29 12.68
N THR A 99 -25.86 -7.38 13.00
CA THR A 99 -26.48 -6.62 14.10
C THR A 99 -26.62 -7.46 15.37
N LEU A 100 -26.15 -6.91 16.48
CA LEU A 100 -26.27 -7.42 17.85
C LEU A 100 -27.14 -6.47 18.68
N THR A 101 -28.07 -7.03 19.43
CA THR A 101 -29.08 -6.34 20.25
C THR A 101 -28.93 -6.73 21.73
N PRO A 102 -29.69 -6.18 22.68
CA PRO A 102 -29.54 -6.53 24.11
C PRO A 102 -29.71 -8.03 24.42
N ASP A 103 -30.41 -8.78 23.55
CA ASP A 103 -30.52 -10.23 23.68
C ASP A 103 -29.17 -10.95 23.50
N ASP A 104 -28.21 -10.32 22.82
CA ASP A 104 -26.88 -10.85 22.53
C ASP A 104 -25.83 -10.51 23.60
N SER A 105 -26.19 -9.67 24.58
CA SER A 105 -25.28 -9.25 25.65
C SER A 105 -24.76 -10.43 26.47
N GLY A 106 -23.49 -10.33 26.86
CA GLY A 106 -22.85 -11.21 27.82
C GLY A 106 -23.16 -10.83 29.27
N GLU A 107 -22.28 -11.26 30.17
CA GLU A 107 -22.24 -10.82 31.57
C GLU A 107 -20.79 -10.49 31.96
N VAL A 108 -20.59 -9.71 33.02
CA VAL A 108 -19.27 -9.23 33.49
C VAL A 108 -18.19 -10.32 33.60
N ASP A 109 -18.57 -11.52 34.06
CA ASP A 109 -17.66 -12.68 34.23
C ASP A 109 -17.93 -13.78 33.16
N ALA A 110 -18.75 -13.48 32.16
CA ALA A 110 -19.13 -14.38 31.07
C ALA A 110 -19.44 -13.62 29.77
N PRO A 111 -18.43 -12.98 29.14
CA PRO A 111 -18.62 -12.18 27.93
C PRO A 111 -18.92 -13.04 26.70
N ILE A 112 -19.44 -12.41 25.64
CA ILE A 112 -19.54 -13.00 24.30
C ILE A 112 -18.40 -12.46 23.44
N ILE A 113 -17.50 -13.34 22.99
CA ILE A 113 -16.27 -12.97 22.28
C ILE A 113 -16.33 -13.49 20.85
N TYR A 114 -16.33 -12.59 19.87
CA TYR A 114 -16.09 -12.91 18.46
C TYR A 114 -14.63 -12.64 18.14
N ARG A 115 -13.90 -13.65 17.67
CA ARG A 115 -12.46 -13.49 17.42
C ARG A 115 -11.92 -14.34 16.29
N SER A 116 -10.80 -13.91 15.72
CA SER A 116 -10.03 -14.74 14.80
C SER A 116 -9.53 -16.01 15.48
N TYR A 117 -9.48 -17.08 14.70
CA TYR A 117 -8.78 -18.29 15.10
C TYR A 117 -7.27 -18.04 15.18
N PRO A 118 -6.55 -18.59 16.17
CA PRO A 118 -5.14 -18.27 16.36
C PRO A 118 -4.28 -18.53 15.11
N GLY A 119 -3.61 -17.50 14.62
CA GLY A 119 -2.75 -17.56 13.43
C GLY A 119 -3.49 -17.44 12.09
N GLU A 120 -4.79 -17.17 12.10
CA GLU A 120 -5.62 -16.95 10.92
C GLU A 120 -6.13 -15.50 10.90
N GLU A 121 -6.36 -14.94 9.71
CA GLU A 121 -6.79 -13.56 9.48
C GLU A 121 -8.11 -13.52 8.69
N PRO A 122 -9.26 -13.78 9.34
CA PRO A 122 -10.55 -13.69 8.66
C PRO A 122 -10.87 -12.26 8.23
N ILE A 123 -11.37 -12.11 7.00
CA ILE A 123 -11.85 -10.85 6.44
C ILE A 123 -13.38 -10.84 6.48
N ILE A 124 -13.99 -9.91 7.18
CA ILE A 124 -15.42 -9.62 7.10
C ILE A 124 -15.60 -8.46 6.13
N SER A 125 -16.27 -8.73 5.01
CA SER A 125 -16.32 -7.86 3.84
C SER A 125 -17.73 -7.37 3.59
N GLY A 126 -17.91 -6.06 3.41
CA GLY A 126 -19.16 -5.47 2.88
C GLY A 126 -19.13 -5.25 1.37
N GLY A 127 -18.07 -5.73 0.72
CA GLY A 127 -17.83 -5.55 -0.71
C GLY A 127 -18.21 -6.76 -1.53
N ILE A 128 -18.57 -6.52 -2.78
CA ILE A 128 -18.79 -7.55 -3.80
C ILE A 128 -17.76 -7.43 -4.91
N ASN A 129 -17.32 -8.57 -5.43
CA ASN A 129 -16.42 -8.63 -6.57
C ASN A 129 -17.19 -8.42 -7.88
N VAL A 130 -16.66 -7.59 -8.77
CA VAL A 130 -17.20 -7.21 -10.07
C VAL A 130 -16.38 -7.93 -11.15
N GLY A 131 -16.91 -9.00 -11.72
CA GLY A 131 -16.11 -10.02 -12.43
C GLY A 131 -16.29 -10.16 -13.95
N GLU A 132 -17.10 -9.35 -14.63
CA GLU A 132 -17.42 -9.52 -16.07
C GLU A 132 -17.10 -8.26 -16.89
N TRP A 133 -15.85 -7.81 -16.81
CA TRP A 133 -15.41 -6.61 -17.50
C TRP A 133 -15.34 -6.81 -19.02
N THR A 134 -15.94 -5.88 -19.75
CA THR A 134 -15.88 -5.83 -21.22
C THR A 134 -15.25 -4.52 -21.64
N ARG A 135 -14.29 -4.58 -22.57
CA ARG A 135 -13.72 -3.36 -23.15
C ARG A 135 -14.78 -2.58 -23.92
N VAL A 136 -14.88 -1.27 -23.67
CA VAL A 136 -15.80 -0.39 -24.36
C VAL A 136 -15.26 -0.13 -25.76
N THR A 137 -15.79 -0.86 -26.75
CA THR A 137 -15.42 -0.70 -28.17
C THR A 137 -16.37 0.20 -28.96
N GLU A 138 -17.54 0.46 -28.40
CA GLU A 138 -18.56 1.32 -29.01
C GLU A 138 -18.42 2.76 -28.52
N ASN A 139 -18.76 3.73 -29.38
CA ASN A 139 -18.82 5.13 -28.95
C ASN A 139 -20.07 5.33 -28.09
N ILE A 140 -19.88 5.38 -26.77
CA ILE A 140 -20.97 5.52 -25.79
C ILE A 140 -21.42 6.97 -25.59
N GLY A 141 -20.79 7.95 -26.25
CA GLY A 141 -21.11 9.38 -26.13
C GLY A 141 -20.81 9.95 -24.75
N GLY A 142 -20.50 11.26 -24.69
CA GLY A 142 -20.25 11.94 -23.41
C GLY A 142 -18.95 11.52 -22.70
N ILE A 143 -18.07 10.76 -23.34
CA ILE A 143 -16.70 10.50 -22.85
C ILE A 143 -15.72 11.50 -23.47
N THR A 144 -14.60 11.73 -22.80
CA THR A 144 -13.50 12.53 -23.35
C THR A 144 -12.87 11.83 -24.56
N PRO A 145 -12.25 12.57 -25.50
CA PRO A 145 -11.46 11.97 -26.58
C PRO A 145 -10.38 11.00 -26.08
N GLU A 146 -9.77 11.30 -24.93
CA GLU A 146 -8.69 10.54 -24.30
C GLU A 146 -9.18 9.17 -23.81
N ALA A 147 -10.39 9.10 -23.26
CA ALA A 147 -10.97 7.84 -22.77
C ALA A 147 -11.40 6.87 -23.90
N ASN A 148 -11.48 7.33 -25.13
CA ASN A 148 -11.99 6.53 -26.24
C ASN A 148 -11.12 5.30 -26.52
N GLY A 149 -11.71 4.11 -26.36
CA GLY A 149 -11.02 2.82 -26.50
C GLY A 149 -10.23 2.37 -25.26
N ASN A 150 -10.16 3.18 -24.20
CA ASN A 150 -9.42 2.84 -22.99
C ASN A 150 -10.30 2.33 -21.85
N LEU A 151 -11.61 2.56 -21.93
CA LEU A 151 -12.55 2.18 -20.89
C LEU A 151 -12.91 0.70 -20.93
N TRP A 152 -13.13 0.16 -19.74
CA TRP A 152 -13.79 -1.11 -19.48
C TRP A 152 -15.09 -0.85 -18.72
N VAL A 153 -16.08 -1.70 -18.95
CA VAL A 153 -17.39 -1.62 -18.30
C VAL A 153 -17.79 -2.98 -17.72
N ALA A 154 -18.42 -2.99 -16.56
CA ALA A 154 -19.01 -4.17 -15.95
C ALA A 154 -20.40 -3.87 -15.37
N ASP A 155 -21.17 -4.94 -15.13
CA ASP A 155 -22.46 -4.86 -14.43
C ASP A 155 -22.27 -4.79 -12.91
N ILE A 156 -23.06 -3.94 -12.27
CA ILE A 156 -23.22 -3.83 -10.82
C ILE A 156 -24.72 -3.90 -10.48
N PRO A 157 -25.11 -4.18 -9.22
CA PRO A 157 -26.53 -4.21 -8.87
C PRO A 157 -27.22 -2.88 -9.22
N GLN A 158 -28.35 -2.97 -9.93
CA GLN A 158 -29.03 -1.79 -10.46
C GLN A 158 -29.58 -0.92 -9.32
N GLY A 159 -29.29 0.38 -9.36
CA GLY A 159 -29.68 1.36 -8.34
C GLY A 159 -28.60 1.62 -7.28
N GLU A 160 -27.52 0.83 -7.26
CA GLU A 160 -26.42 1.05 -6.32
C GLU A 160 -25.58 2.26 -6.70
N ARG A 161 -25.54 3.24 -5.80
CA ARG A 161 -24.71 4.44 -5.90
C ARG A 161 -23.48 4.24 -5.03
N VAL A 162 -22.43 3.65 -5.60
CA VAL A 162 -21.19 3.34 -4.90
C VAL A 162 -20.21 4.50 -4.94
N HIS A 163 -19.45 4.71 -3.86
CA HIS A 163 -18.47 5.82 -3.77
C HIS A 163 -17.01 5.37 -3.81
N TYR A 164 -16.76 4.07 -3.68
CA TYR A 164 -15.42 3.50 -3.69
C TYR A 164 -15.36 2.32 -4.64
N PHE A 165 -14.20 2.19 -5.26
CA PHE A 165 -13.87 1.08 -6.13
C PHE A 165 -12.43 0.67 -5.86
N TYR A 166 -12.19 -0.63 -5.73
CA TYR A 166 -10.88 -1.16 -5.39
C TYR A 166 -10.43 -2.16 -6.44
N ILE A 167 -9.17 -2.07 -6.86
CA ILE A 167 -8.50 -3.06 -7.69
C ILE A 167 -7.38 -3.68 -6.88
N ASN A 168 -7.43 -5.01 -6.67
CA ASN A 168 -6.46 -5.76 -5.88
C ASN A 168 -6.21 -5.14 -4.49
N GLY A 169 -7.27 -4.64 -3.86
CA GLY A 169 -7.23 -3.99 -2.55
C GLY A 169 -6.82 -2.51 -2.55
N ILE A 170 -6.49 -1.93 -3.72
CA ILE A 170 -6.09 -0.53 -3.86
C ILE A 170 -7.28 0.31 -4.36
N MET A 171 -7.62 1.35 -3.60
CA MET A 171 -8.67 2.30 -3.98
C MET A 171 -8.35 2.97 -5.31
N GLN A 172 -9.35 3.16 -6.16
CA GLN A 172 -9.22 3.86 -7.44
C GLN A 172 -9.86 5.25 -7.36
N GLN A 173 -9.34 6.19 -8.15
CA GLN A 173 -9.81 7.57 -8.16
C GLN A 173 -11.17 7.66 -8.84
N VAL A 174 -12.18 8.19 -8.14
CA VAL A 174 -13.45 8.53 -8.81
C VAL A 174 -13.21 9.66 -9.82
N ALA A 175 -13.75 9.53 -11.02
CA ALA A 175 -13.64 10.50 -12.09
C ALA A 175 -14.16 11.87 -11.62
N ARG A 176 -13.41 12.94 -11.89
CA ARG A 176 -13.66 14.27 -11.31
C ARG A 176 -13.35 15.41 -12.27
N GLN A 177 -14.07 16.51 -12.12
CA GLN A 177 -13.92 17.69 -12.99
C GLN A 177 -12.52 18.31 -12.91
N TYR A 178 -11.94 18.34 -11.71
CA TYR A 178 -10.56 18.77 -11.45
C TYR A 178 -9.79 17.64 -10.81
N ASN A 179 -8.70 17.24 -11.47
CA ASN A 179 -8.03 16.00 -11.16
C ASN A 179 -6.89 16.10 -10.12
N HIS A 180 -7.13 16.90 -9.09
CA HIS A 180 -6.18 17.18 -8.01
C HIS A 180 -6.91 17.71 -6.77
N ASP A 181 -6.24 17.63 -5.62
CA ASP A 181 -6.80 18.03 -4.32
C ASP A 181 -6.51 19.50 -3.95
N VAL A 182 -5.85 20.26 -4.83
CA VAL A 182 -5.61 21.69 -4.64
C VAL A 182 -6.92 22.46 -4.84
N TRP A 183 -7.71 22.51 -3.78
CA TRP A 183 -9.09 23.00 -3.86
C TRP A 183 -9.23 24.47 -4.23
N ARG A 184 -8.18 25.29 -4.04
CA ARG A 184 -8.19 26.72 -4.45
C ARG A 184 -8.20 26.93 -5.96
N SER A 185 -7.80 25.93 -6.72
CA SER A 185 -7.84 25.92 -8.18
C SER A 185 -9.14 25.34 -8.75
N TRP A 186 -10.01 24.80 -7.90
CA TRP A 186 -11.32 24.33 -8.34
C TRP A 186 -12.26 25.50 -8.69
N TYR A 187 -13.41 25.20 -9.29
CA TYR A 187 -14.37 26.22 -9.67
C TYR A 187 -14.90 26.97 -8.44
N LYS A 188 -14.73 28.30 -8.41
CA LYS A 188 -15.18 29.14 -7.30
C LYS A 188 -16.53 29.80 -7.58
N PHE A 189 -17.53 29.49 -6.77
CA PHE A 189 -18.81 30.21 -6.70
C PHE A 189 -18.68 31.46 -5.83
N ARG A 190 -19.02 32.64 -6.37
CA ARG A 190 -18.82 33.93 -5.67
C ARG A 190 -20.06 34.36 -4.91
N ASN A 191 -19.91 34.79 -3.66
CA ASN A 191 -21.05 35.33 -2.92
C ASN A 191 -21.50 36.68 -3.53
N ASN A 192 -22.81 36.88 -3.71
CA ASN A 192 -23.44 38.07 -4.33
C ASN A 192 -23.31 38.22 -5.86
N SER A 193 -22.90 37.18 -6.60
CA SER A 193 -22.79 37.19 -8.07
C SER A 193 -24.10 36.86 -8.81
N GLY A 194 -25.12 36.39 -8.10
CA GLY A 194 -26.31 35.77 -8.71
C GLY A 194 -26.07 34.33 -9.19
N GLU A 195 -24.91 33.74 -8.89
CA GLU A 195 -24.57 32.35 -9.17
C GLU A 195 -25.24 31.36 -8.21
N ILE A 196 -25.78 31.83 -7.07
CA ILE A 196 -26.32 30.97 -6.00
C ILE A 196 -27.81 31.24 -5.82
N GLY A 197 -28.59 30.15 -5.82
CA GLY A 197 -30.03 30.18 -5.74
C GLY A 197 -30.64 29.99 -4.35
N THR A 198 -31.94 30.22 -4.30
CA THR A 198 -32.79 29.80 -3.17
C THR A 198 -33.04 28.29 -3.23
N ILE A 199 -33.22 27.67 -2.07
CA ILE A 199 -33.62 26.27 -1.94
C ILE A 199 -35.07 26.12 -2.46
N GLY A 200 -35.28 25.23 -3.42
CA GLY A 200 -36.59 24.87 -3.95
C GLY A 200 -36.88 23.37 -3.83
N PRO A 201 -38.00 22.90 -4.41
CA PRO A 201 -38.35 21.47 -4.43
C PRO A 201 -37.27 20.58 -5.07
N ASN A 202 -36.50 21.13 -6.01
CA ASN A 202 -35.38 20.48 -6.67
C ASN A 202 -34.05 20.80 -5.97
N GLY A 203 -34.02 21.16 -4.68
CA GLY A 203 -32.77 21.53 -4.00
C GLY A 203 -32.32 22.97 -4.28
N GLN A 204 -31.07 23.29 -3.93
CA GLN A 204 -30.48 24.61 -4.18
C GLN A 204 -29.83 24.63 -5.56
N TRP A 205 -30.24 25.58 -6.39
CA TRP A 205 -29.63 25.75 -7.71
C TRP A 205 -28.33 26.56 -7.62
N LEU A 206 -27.33 26.16 -8.39
CA LEU A 206 -26.06 26.85 -8.58
C LEU A 206 -25.84 27.05 -10.07
N LYS A 207 -25.49 28.27 -10.47
CA LYS A 207 -25.29 28.65 -11.86
C LYS A 207 -23.81 28.85 -12.15
N TYR A 208 -23.29 28.01 -13.04
CA TYR A 208 -21.95 28.15 -13.60
C TYR A 208 -21.88 29.29 -14.62
N ARG A 209 -20.68 29.85 -14.80
CA ARG A 209 -20.41 30.84 -15.85
C ARG A 209 -20.38 30.16 -17.23
N ASP A 210 -20.57 30.97 -18.28
CA ASP A 210 -20.81 30.49 -19.65
C ASP A 210 -19.63 29.66 -20.21
N GLU A 211 -18.40 29.91 -19.74
CA GLU A 211 -17.19 29.18 -20.12
C GLU A 211 -17.15 27.73 -19.63
N VAL A 212 -17.92 27.37 -18.60
CA VAL A 212 -17.93 26.01 -18.06
C VAL A 212 -18.89 25.13 -18.86
N SER A 213 -18.38 24.03 -19.41
CA SER A 213 -19.23 23.04 -20.05
C SER A 213 -19.93 22.17 -19.01
N LEU A 214 -21.23 21.95 -19.19
CA LEU A 214 -22.04 20.97 -18.44
C LEU A 214 -22.68 19.95 -19.39
N GLU A 215 -22.22 19.90 -20.65
CA GLU A 215 -22.77 19.01 -21.66
C GLU A 215 -22.56 17.54 -21.27
N ASN A 216 -23.58 16.71 -21.50
CA ASN A 216 -23.57 15.26 -21.24
C ASN A 216 -23.43 14.85 -19.76
N LEU A 217 -23.46 15.79 -18.82
CA LEU A 217 -23.55 15.47 -17.40
C LEU A 217 -24.94 14.85 -17.07
N PRO A 218 -25.00 13.77 -16.27
CA PRO A 218 -26.26 13.09 -15.98
C PRO A 218 -27.12 13.81 -14.92
N SER A 219 -28.44 13.73 -15.06
CA SER A 219 -29.42 14.09 -14.00
C SER A 219 -29.98 12.82 -13.32
N ASN A 220 -29.11 11.91 -12.88
CA ASN A 220 -29.50 10.60 -12.37
C ASN A 220 -29.29 10.40 -10.86
N GLY A 221 -28.65 11.36 -10.18
CA GLY A 221 -28.39 11.31 -8.74
C GLY A 221 -27.10 10.60 -8.31
N ASP A 222 -26.23 10.23 -9.27
CA ASP A 222 -24.94 9.58 -9.01
C ASP A 222 -23.81 10.58 -8.75
N MET A 223 -23.89 11.77 -9.36
CA MET A 223 -22.88 12.80 -9.18
C MET A 223 -23.00 13.45 -7.81
N GLU A 224 -21.85 13.82 -7.26
CA GLU A 224 -21.75 14.62 -6.04
C GLU A 224 -20.91 15.86 -6.31
N MET A 225 -21.12 16.89 -5.51
CA MET A 225 -20.32 18.10 -5.50
C MET A 225 -19.52 18.17 -4.22
N LEU A 226 -18.19 18.08 -4.38
CA LEU A 226 -17.24 18.35 -3.31
C LEU A 226 -17.11 19.85 -3.20
N LEU A 227 -17.53 20.40 -2.07
CA LEU A 227 -17.56 21.85 -1.90
C LEU A 227 -16.78 22.24 -0.65
N ILE A 228 -15.67 22.94 -0.85
CA ILE A 228 -14.94 23.64 0.21
C ILE A 228 -15.62 24.99 0.44
N ASN A 229 -16.54 24.98 1.41
CA ASN A 229 -17.28 26.16 1.84
C ASN A 229 -16.34 27.14 2.55
N VAL A 230 -15.51 26.59 3.44
CA VAL A 230 -14.57 27.32 4.31
C VAL A 230 -13.27 26.54 4.40
N VAL A 231 -12.19 27.15 4.86
CA VAL A 231 -10.85 26.55 4.80
C VAL A 231 -10.64 25.31 5.70
N PHE A 232 -11.60 25.01 6.57
CA PHE A 232 -11.56 23.94 7.57
C PHE A 232 -12.70 22.92 7.44
N TRP A 233 -13.63 23.12 6.49
CA TRP A 233 -14.80 22.26 6.36
C TRP A 233 -15.25 22.13 4.90
N ASN A 234 -15.80 20.97 4.58
CA ASN A 234 -16.33 20.66 3.27
C ASN A 234 -17.66 19.90 3.34
N SER A 235 -18.49 20.08 2.32
CA SER A 235 -19.77 19.36 2.16
C SER A 235 -19.77 18.49 0.90
N ILE A 236 -20.61 17.45 0.87
CA ILE A 236 -20.70 16.49 -0.24
C ILE A 236 -22.16 16.36 -0.68
N SER A 237 -22.67 17.37 -1.38
CA SER A 237 -24.08 17.39 -1.81
C SER A 237 -24.29 16.57 -3.09
N VAL A 238 -25.40 15.82 -3.16
CA VAL A 238 -25.80 15.05 -4.34
C VAL A 238 -26.35 15.96 -5.43
N ILE A 239 -25.94 15.77 -6.69
CA ILE A 239 -26.49 16.48 -7.84
C ILE A 239 -27.61 15.66 -8.47
N LYS A 240 -28.85 16.19 -8.40
CA LYS A 240 -30.03 15.50 -8.97
C LYS A 240 -30.45 16.02 -10.33
N ASP A 241 -30.09 17.26 -10.65
CA ASP A 241 -30.45 17.86 -11.93
C ASP A 241 -29.36 18.79 -12.46
N VAL A 242 -29.22 18.80 -13.78
CA VAL A 242 -28.26 19.61 -14.54
C VAL A 242 -28.96 20.14 -15.80
N ASP A 243 -28.92 21.46 -15.98
CA ASP A 243 -29.36 22.14 -17.19
C ASP A 243 -28.16 22.77 -17.91
N PRO A 244 -27.66 22.14 -18.98
CA PRO A 244 -26.51 22.65 -19.73
C PRO A 244 -26.81 23.93 -20.52
N ILE A 245 -28.08 24.23 -20.81
CA ILE A 245 -28.49 25.43 -21.56
C ILE A 245 -28.44 26.65 -20.65
N THR A 246 -28.97 26.53 -19.42
CA THR A 246 -28.95 27.63 -18.46
C THR A 246 -27.70 27.65 -17.58
N LYS A 247 -26.82 26.66 -17.72
CA LYS A 247 -25.60 26.46 -16.92
C LYS A 247 -25.91 26.23 -15.44
N THR A 248 -27.00 25.54 -15.13
CA THR A 248 -27.49 25.39 -13.76
C THR A 248 -27.38 23.95 -13.30
N VAL A 249 -26.91 23.74 -12.07
CA VAL A 249 -26.97 22.44 -11.38
C VAL A 249 -27.81 22.56 -10.12
N TRP A 250 -28.42 21.46 -9.67
CA TRP A 250 -29.21 21.41 -8.46
C TRP A 250 -28.61 20.43 -7.47
N ARG A 251 -28.15 20.97 -6.35
CA ARG A 251 -27.56 20.20 -5.25
C ARG A 251 -28.61 19.88 -4.19
N HIS A 252 -28.52 18.68 -3.63
CA HIS A 252 -29.40 18.15 -2.61
C HIS A 252 -28.58 17.58 -1.45
N SER A 253 -29.05 17.84 -0.24
CA SER A 253 -28.54 17.22 0.98
C SER A 253 -29.67 17.22 2.00
N LYS A 254 -29.70 16.23 2.89
CA LYS A 254 -30.53 16.30 4.08
C LYS A 254 -29.80 16.97 5.25
N ASN A 255 -28.49 17.20 5.15
CA ASN A 255 -27.75 18.04 6.07
C ASN A 255 -28.15 19.51 5.83
N PRO A 256 -28.89 20.16 6.74
CA PRO A 256 -29.32 21.54 6.54
C PRO A 256 -28.15 22.54 6.55
N ASN A 257 -27.02 22.19 7.17
CA ASN A 257 -25.82 23.03 7.20
C ASN A 257 -25.25 23.30 5.81
N ASN A 258 -25.48 22.39 4.86
CA ASN A 258 -25.10 22.59 3.47
C ASN A 258 -25.84 23.74 2.79
N PHE A 259 -26.88 24.31 3.39
CA PHE A 259 -27.64 25.39 2.74
C PHE A 259 -27.75 26.65 3.60
N ALA A 260 -26.95 26.75 4.66
CA ALA A 260 -26.85 27.94 5.48
C ALA A 260 -26.56 29.17 4.60
N LYS A 261 -27.12 30.32 4.97
CA LYS A 261 -26.95 31.59 4.26
C LYS A 261 -25.48 31.95 3.99
N ASP A 262 -24.60 31.55 4.91
CA ASP A 262 -23.18 31.86 4.89
C ASP A 262 -22.32 30.69 4.33
N THR A 263 -22.93 29.65 3.75
CA THR A 263 -22.24 28.47 3.18
C THR A 263 -21.19 28.86 2.13
N PHE A 264 -21.40 29.96 1.41
CA PHE A 264 -20.44 30.50 0.43
C PHE A 264 -19.75 31.79 0.93
N ASP A 265 -19.94 32.16 2.19
CA ASP A 265 -19.33 33.31 2.86
C ASP A 265 -18.03 32.89 3.56
N ASN A 266 -16.98 32.62 2.77
CA ASN A 266 -15.64 32.54 3.33
C ASN A 266 -14.90 33.89 3.25
N TYR A 267 -13.81 33.99 4.02
CA TYR A 267 -12.89 35.14 3.99
C TYR A 267 -12.32 35.46 2.58
N GLU A 268 -12.44 34.53 1.64
CA GLU A 268 -12.00 34.66 0.25
C GLU A 268 -13.14 35.04 -0.72
N GLY A 269 -14.37 35.26 -0.23
CA GLY A 269 -15.52 35.74 -1.02
C GLY A 269 -16.27 34.70 -1.87
N GLY A 270 -16.18 33.41 -1.56
CA GLY A 270 -16.90 32.35 -2.29
C GLY A 270 -16.38 30.92 -2.09
N GLY A 271 -17.21 29.88 -2.24
CA GLY A 271 -16.84 28.46 -2.05
C GLY A 271 -16.30 27.76 -3.32
N TYR A 272 -15.40 26.80 -3.14
CA TYR A 272 -14.71 26.07 -4.22
C TYR A 272 -15.29 24.68 -4.44
N SER A 273 -15.66 24.34 -5.66
CA SER A 273 -16.40 23.11 -5.99
C SER A 273 -15.73 22.24 -7.03
N ASN A 274 -15.79 20.92 -6.83
CA ASN A 274 -15.39 19.91 -7.80
C ASN A 274 -16.53 18.90 -7.97
N LEU A 275 -17.02 18.71 -9.20
CA LEU A 275 -18.02 17.69 -9.51
C LEU A 275 -17.34 16.34 -9.73
N ILE A 276 -17.94 15.27 -9.22
CA ILE A 276 -17.39 13.91 -9.32
C ILE A 276 -18.42 12.92 -9.86
N ASN A 277 -17.92 11.75 -10.28
CA ASN A 277 -18.68 10.58 -10.69
C ASN A 277 -19.50 10.76 -11.98
N ALA A 278 -18.84 11.09 -13.09
CA ALA A 278 -19.49 11.18 -14.40
C ALA A 278 -18.57 10.75 -15.55
N LEU A 279 -19.15 10.13 -16.59
CA LEU A 279 -18.44 9.72 -17.82
C LEU A 279 -17.65 10.86 -18.49
N PRO A 280 -18.14 12.12 -18.56
CA PRO A 280 -17.37 13.22 -19.13
C PRO A 280 -16.11 13.60 -18.37
N PHE A 281 -15.92 13.08 -17.15
CA PHE A 281 -14.74 13.34 -16.32
C PHE A 281 -13.68 12.24 -16.40
N LEU A 282 -13.94 11.13 -17.11
CA LEU A 282 -12.93 10.10 -17.34
C LEU A 282 -11.91 10.63 -18.36
N ASP A 283 -10.72 11.03 -17.90
CA ASP A 283 -9.68 11.64 -18.72
C ASP A 283 -8.31 10.98 -18.61
N ARG A 284 -8.10 10.08 -17.63
CA ARG A 284 -6.82 9.39 -17.43
C ARG A 284 -6.97 7.95 -16.87
N PRO A 285 -5.91 7.11 -16.98
CA PRO A 285 -5.85 5.83 -16.30
C PRO A 285 -5.98 5.96 -14.78
N GLY A 286 -6.66 5.00 -14.15
CA GLY A 286 -6.97 4.97 -12.73
C GLY A 286 -8.36 5.53 -12.37
N GLU A 287 -9.03 6.20 -13.31
CA GLU A 287 -10.34 6.79 -13.04
C GLU A 287 -11.52 5.85 -13.30
N TRP A 288 -12.55 5.96 -12.47
CA TRP A 288 -13.81 5.24 -12.64
C TRP A 288 -15.04 6.12 -12.40
N CYS A 289 -16.19 5.73 -12.96
CA CYS A 289 -17.48 6.29 -12.59
C CYS A 289 -18.59 5.25 -12.68
N VAL A 290 -19.73 5.53 -12.05
CA VAL A 290 -20.91 4.65 -12.11
C VAL A 290 -22.10 5.32 -12.78
N ASN A 291 -22.93 4.46 -13.35
CA ASN A 291 -24.28 4.78 -13.75
C ASN A 291 -25.21 3.80 -13.03
N SER A 292 -25.67 4.18 -11.85
CA SER A 292 -26.49 3.32 -10.97
C SER A 292 -27.81 2.94 -11.65
N THR A 293 -28.42 3.88 -12.40
CA THR A 293 -29.69 3.64 -13.10
C THR A 293 -29.59 2.55 -14.18
N GLN A 294 -28.41 2.40 -14.77
CA GLN A 294 -28.11 1.34 -15.75
C GLN A 294 -27.47 0.10 -15.10
N GLY A 295 -27.09 0.16 -13.82
CA GLY A 295 -26.34 -0.89 -13.15
C GLY A 295 -24.95 -1.09 -13.76
N LYS A 296 -24.25 0.00 -14.10
CA LYS A 296 -22.94 -0.07 -14.77
C LYS A 296 -21.85 0.66 -13.99
N ILE A 297 -20.65 0.11 -13.99
CA ILE A 297 -19.40 0.77 -13.60
C ILE A 297 -18.47 0.84 -14.80
N TYR A 298 -17.83 1.99 -15.00
CA TYR A 298 -16.84 2.26 -16.04
C TYR A 298 -15.49 2.55 -15.39
N TYR A 299 -14.41 1.99 -15.92
CA TYR A 299 -13.06 2.16 -15.38
C TYR A 299 -12.02 2.23 -16.50
N TRP A 300 -11.03 3.11 -16.35
CA TRP A 300 -9.84 3.16 -17.18
C TRP A 300 -8.66 2.50 -16.43
N PRO A 301 -8.25 1.26 -16.75
CA PRO A 301 -7.11 0.60 -16.10
C PRO A 301 -5.75 1.18 -16.49
N TYR A 302 -4.78 1.12 -15.57
CA TYR A 302 -3.39 1.55 -15.79
C TYR A 302 -2.61 0.72 -16.82
N ASP A 303 -2.94 -0.57 -16.97
CA ASP A 303 -2.21 -1.59 -17.73
C ASP A 303 -3.06 -2.20 -18.87
N GLU A 304 -4.09 -1.47 -19.32
CA GLU A 304 -5.02 -1.81 -20.42
C GLU A 304 -5.90 -3.07 -20.25
N ASN A 305 -5.68 -3.93 -19.26
CA ASN A 305 -6.43 -5.17 -19.05
C ASN A 305 -7.20 -5.21 -17.72
N MET A 306 -8.34 -5.91 -17.70
CA MET A 306 -9.14 -6.20 -16.51
C MET A 306 -9.24 -7.70 -16.15
N ASP A 307 -8.63 -8.58 -16.96
CA ASP A 307 -8.61 -10.03 -16.69
C ASP A 307 -7.90 -10.36 -15.38
N ASN A 308 -8.46 -11.30 -14.60
CA ASN A 308 -7.91 -11.82 -13.34
C ASN A 308 -7.68 -10.78 -12.23
N LYS A 309 -8.24 -9.57 -12.34
CA LYS A 309 -8.17 -8.56 -11.28
C LYS A 309 -9.28 -8.77 -10.26
N ASN A 310 -8.95 -8.60 -8.98
CA ASN A 310 -9.96 -8.53 -7.92
C ASN A 310 -10.53 -7.10 -7.89
N ALA A 311 -11.73 -6.91 -8.42
CA ALA A 311 -12.36 -5.60 -8.55
C ALA A 311 -13.55 -5.50 -7.59
N VAL A 312 -13.41 -4.74 -6.50
CA VAL A 312 -14.39 -4.72 -5.40
C VAL A 312 -15.11 -3.39 -5.33
N ILE A 313 -16.43 -3.44 -5.19
CA ILE A 313 -17.27 -2.29 -4.79
C ILE A 313 -17.91 -2.57 -3.42
N PRO A 314 -17.85 -1.63 -2.47
CA PRO A 314 -18.64 -1.70 -1.24
C PRO A 314 -20.13 -1.53 -1.53
N VAL A 315 -20.98 -2.32 -0.86
CA VAL A 315 -22.45 -2.21 -0.97
C VAL A 315 -23.16 -2.12 0.39
N LEU A 316 -22.42 -2.27 1.49
CA LEU A 316 -22.92 -2.06 2.86
C LEU A 316 -22.26 -0.85 3.51
N ASN A 317 -23.03 -0.01 4.20
CA ASN A 317 -22.49 1.12 4.95
C ASN A 317 -21.86 0.70 6.29
N GLU A 318 -22.42 -0.33 6.92
CA GLU A 318 -22.03 -0.83 8.24
C GLU A 318 -21.77 -2.34 8.14
N LEU A 319 -20.69 -2.82 8.76
CA LEU A 319 -20.36 -4.24 8.81
C LEU A 319 -20.87 -4.86 10.11
N ILE A 320 -20.65 -4.16 11.23
CA ILE A 320 -21.04 -4.60 12.57
C ILE A 320 -21.84 -3.49 13.24
N ARG A 321 -23.00 -3.84 13.80
CA ARG A 321 -23.84 -2.91 14.57
C ARG A 321 -24.17 -3.48 15.95
N LEU A 322 -23.93 -2.69 16.99
CA LEU A 322 -24.42 -2.96 18.34
C LEU A 322 -25.51 -1.95 18.66
N GLU A 323 -26.75 -2.43 18.71
CA GLU A 323 -27.96 -1.62 18.82
C GLU A 323 -28.70 -1.93 20.13
N GLY A 324 -28.53 -1.07 21.14
CA GLY A 324 -29.38 -1.01 22.31
C GLY A 324 -30.66 -0.21 22.06
N ASP A 325 -31.45 0.01 23.11
CA ASP A 325 -32.63 0.86 23.01
C ASP A 325 -32.28 2.34 22.85
N GLY A 326 -33.22 3.13 22.31
CA GLY A 326 -33.05 4.57 22.08
C GLY A 326 -33.64 5.47 23.17
N GLU A 327 -33.53 6.78 22.98
CA GLU A 327 -34.01 7.81 23.93
C GLU A 327 -35.47 7.62 24.36
N ALA A 328 -36.33 7.21 23.43
CA ALA A 328 -37.76 7.00 23.68
C ALA A 328 -38.04 5.98 24.80
N ASN A 329 -37.08 5.09 25.07
CA ASN A 329 -37.14 4.06 26.09
C ASN A 329 -36.24 4.36 27.30
N ASN A 330 -35.61 5.54 27.36
CA ASN A 330 -34.71 5.99 28.42
C ASN A 330 -33.45 5.12 28.62
N TRP A 331 -32.92 4.51 27.56
CA TRP A 331 -31.68 3.72 27.65
C TRP A 331 -31.77 2.68 28.78
N GLN A 332 -32.81 1.86 28.80
CA GLN A 332 -32.99 0.82 29.80
C GLN A 332 -32.39 -0.53 29.38
N ASP A 333 -32.30 -0.79 28.08
CA ASP A 333 -31.86 -2.06 27.51
C ASP A 333 -30.64 -1.87 26.60
N GLN A 334 -29.44 -1.99 27.17
CA GLN A 334 -28.16 -1.82 26.46
C GLN A 334 -27.59 -3.14 25.93
N VAL A 335 -26.78 -3.04 24.88
CA VAL A 335 -25.81 -4.07 24.52
C VAL A 335 -24.60 -3.97 25.45
N HIS A 336 -24.18 -5.09 26.06
CA HIS A 336 -23.03 -5.09 26.96
C HIS A 336 -22.25 -6.41 27.01
N ASP A 337 -21.00 -6.33 27.48
CA ASP A 337 -20.10 -7.47 27.67
C ASP A 337 -19.88 -8.29 26.37
N ILE A 338 -19.76 -7.60 25.24
CA ILE A 338 -19.42 -8.17 23.93
C ILE A 338 -18.01 -7.71 23.52
N GLU A 339 -17.23 -8.63 22.95
CA GLU A 339 -15.89 -8.36 22.50
C GLU A 339 -15.66 -8.79 21.04
N PHE A 340 -14.99 -7.93 20.26
CA PHE A 340 -14.49 -8.23 18.92
C PHE A 340 -12.97 -8.18 18.92
N ARG A 341 -12.31 -9.30 18.58
CA ARG A 341 -10.85 -9.42 18.68
C ARG A 341 -10.16 -10.01 17.44
N GLY A 342 -9.16 -9.30 16.93
CA GLY A 342 -8.26 -9.83 15.90
C GLY A 342 -8.90 -10.05 14.53
N LEU A 343 -10.00 -9.36 14.22
CA LEU A 343 -10.71 -9.46 12.95
C LEU A 343 -10.20 -8.44 11.94
N THR A 344 -10.28 -8.77 10.66
CA THR A 344 -10.09 -7.81 9.56
C THR A 344 -11.45 -7.44 9.00
N LEU A 345 -11.76 -6.14 8.96
CA LEU A 345 -13.03 -5.57 8.50
C LEU A 345 -12.74 -4.68 7.29
N MET A 346 -13.36 -4.98 6.15
CA MET A 346 -13.06 -4.28 4.90
C MET A 346 -14.30 -3.97 4.06
N TYR A 347 -14.16 -2.96 3.19
CA TYR A 347 -15.08 -2.64 2.11
C TYR A 347 -16.49 -2.30 2.56
N SER A 348 -16.63 -1.32 3.46
CA SER A 348 -17.92 -0.65 3.66
C SER A 348 -18.00 0.62 2.82
N ASP A 349 -19.20 1.02 2.41
CA ASP A 349 -19.49 2.31 1.80
C ASP A 349 -19.83 3.35 2.90
N ARG A 350 -20.36 4.50 2.50
CA ARG A 350 -20.94 5.54 3.36
C ARG A 350 -22.39 5.84 2.99
N LEU A 351 -23.12 6.35 3.99
CA LEU A 351 -24.47 6.84 3.76
C LEU A 351 -24.48 8.13 2.93
N HIS A 352 -25.31 8.17 1.89
CA HIS A 352 -25.52 9.35 1.06
C HIS A 352 -26.13 10.51 1.85
N GLU A 353 -25.64 11.73 1.65
CA GLU A 353 -26.13 12.89 2.40
C GLU A 353 -27.61 13.18 2.16
N ASP A 354 -28.16 12.82 0.99
CA ASP A 354 -29.58 12.94 0.70
C ASP A 354 -30.44 11.80 1.27
N GLU A 355 -29.80 10.83 1.95
CA GLU A 355 -30.43 9.67 2.59
C GLU A 355 -30.34 9.69 4.12
N TRP A 356 -29.57 10.59 4.71
CA TRP A 356 -29.41 10.72 6.18
C TRP A 356 -30.72 10.60 6.98
N SER A 357 -30.61 10.00 8.16
CA SER A 357 -31.75 9.68 9.00
C SER A 357 -32.36 10.94 9.63
N ALA A 358 -33.66 10.90 9.92
CA ALA A 358 -34.32 11.99 10.66
C ALA A 358 -33.73 12.19 12.07
N GLY A 359 -33.05 11.19 12.64
CA GLY A 359 -32.36 11.29 13.92
C GLY A 359 -31.11 12.16 13.83
N SER A 360 -30.25 11.86 12.85
CA SER A 360 -29.02 12.62 12.55
C SER A 360 -29.35 14.08 12.17
N ILE A 361 -30.41 14.28 11.39
CA ILE A 361 -30.88 15.62 10.99
C ILE A 361 -31.43 16.43 12.17
N LYS A 362 -32.13 15.81 13.14
CA LYS A 362 -32.72 16.52 14.30
C LYS A 362 -31.69 17.22 15.17
N ARG A 363 -30.43 16.77 15.11
CA ARG A 363 -29.32 17.25 15.95
C ARG A 363 -28.21 17.91 15.11
N ASN A 364 -28.44 18.14 13.82
CA ASN A 364 -27.48 18.68 12.85
C ASN A 364 -26.10 17.99 12.88
N SER A 365 -26.08 16.70 13.18
CA SER A 365 -24.84 15.94 13.24
C SER A 365 -24.46 15.47 11.84
N GLU A 366 -23.23 15.78 11.42
CA GLU A 366 -22.60 15.05 10.32
C GLU A 366 -22.26 13.64 10.80
N ASP A 367 -23.17 12.70 10.56
CA ASP A 367 -23.02 11.29 10.95
C ASP A 367 -23.00 10.44 9.67
N PRO A 368 -21.83 10.35 9.00
CA PRO A 368 -21.68 9.49 7.83
C PRO A 368 -21.72 8.00 8.18
N GLY A 369 -21.88 7.64 9.46
CA GLY A 369 -21.83 6.29 9.99
C GLY A 369 -20.41 5.76 10.21
N GLY A 370 -20.29 4.46 10.45
CA GLY A 370 -19.01 3.78 10.51
C GLY A 370 -19.11 2.28 10.31
N ALA A 371 -18.02 1.63 9.92
CA ALA A 371 -17.99 0.19 9.67
C ALA A 371 -18.38 -0.62 10.91
N VAL A 372 -18.01 -0.12 12.10
CA VAL A 372 -18.49 -0.61 13.39
C VAL A 372 -19.28 0.49 14.09
N TYR A 373 -20.60 0.30 14.20
CA TYR A 373 -21.53 1.30 14.73
C TYR A 373 -22.08 0.88 16.11
N LEU A 374 -21.97 1.75 17.11
CA LEU A 374 -22.38 1.50 18.49
C LEU A 374 -23.38 2.55 18.97
N GLN A 375 -24.58 2.12 19.35
CA GLN A 375 -25.60 2.94 20.00
C GLN A 375 -26.27 2.16 21.13
N GLY A 376 -26.37 2.74 22.33
CA GLY A 376 -26.94 2.02 23.48
C GLY A 376 -26.00 0.92 23.99
N VAL A 377 -24.69 1.17 23.99
CA VAL A 377 -23.66 0.17 24.29
C VAL A 377 -22.88 0.51 25.55
N ARG A 378 -22.60 -0.49 26.39
CA ARG A 378 -21.66 -0.33 27.51
C ARG A 378 -20.76 -1.53 27.73
N ASP A 379 -19.61 -1.31 28.34
CA ASP A 379 -18.70 -2.37 28.79
C ASP A 379 -18.28 -3.36 27.67
N CYS A 380 -18.26 -2.90 26.41
CA CYS A 380 -17.81 -3.69 25.25
C CYS A 380 -16.35 -3.39 24.89
N VAL A 381 -15.71 -4.36 24.22
CA VAL A 381 -14.29 -4.28 23.82
C VAL A 381 -14.14 -4.49 22.32
N ILE A 382 -13.46 -3.56 21.65
CA ILE A 382 -13.03 -3.71 20.25
C ILE A 382 -11.50 -3.68 20.28
N GLU A 383 -10.86 -4.85 20.17
CA GLU A 383 -9.42 -4.98 20.38
C GLU A 383 -8.66 -5.71 19.27
N GLY A 384 -7.55 -5.14 18.80
CA GLY A 384 -6.64 -5.88 17.91
C GLY A 384 -7.18 -6.09 16.49
N ASN A 385 -8.22 -5.37 16.08
CA ASN A 385 -8.84 -5.52 14.76
C ASN A 385 -8.15 -4.61 13.73
N LYS A 386 -8.23 -4.99 12.45
CA LYS A 386 -7.85 -4.16 11.30
C LYS A 386 -9.11 -3.68 10.60
N LEU A 387 -9.32 -2.37 10.53
CA LEU A 387 -10.43 -1.74 9.82
C LEU A 387 -9.83 -0.96 8.65
N LEU A 388 -9.91 -1.54 7.46
CA LEU A 388 -9.20 -1.06 6.27
C LEU A 388 -10.17 -0.85 5.11
N ASN A 389 -9.94 0.16 4.27
CA ASN A 389 -10.77 0.42 3.08
C ASN A 389 -12.26 0.58 3.44
N ILE A 390 -12.54 1.52 4.32
CA ILE A 390 -13.86 1.77 4.90
C ILE A 390 -14.37 3.12 4.43
N GLY A 391 -15.62 3.21 3.98
CA GLY A 391 -16.15 4.41 3.33
C GLY A 391 -16.54 5.56 4.27
N ALA A 392 -16.66 5.31 5.57
CA ALA A 392 -17.04 6.30 6.58
C ALA A 392 -16.04 6.30 7.76
N TYR A 393 -16.50 6.44 9.01
CA TYR A 393 -15.63 6.22 10.18
C TYR A 393 -15.28 4.74 10.31
N GLY A 394 -14.10 4.44 10.87
CA GLY A 394 -13.80 3.06 11.27
C GLY A 394 -14.77 2.59 12.37
N ILE A 395 -14.85 3.38 13.45
CA ILE A 395 -15.73 3.10 14.61
C ILE A 395 -16.54 4.35 14.96
N ALA A 396 -17.86 4.24 14.93
CA ALA A 396 -18.79 5.31 15.29
C ALA A 396 -19.52 4.95 16.60
N MET A 397 -19.30 5.76 17.65
CA MET A 397 -19.91 5.59 18.97
C MET A 397 -20.92 6.71 19.22
N THR A 398 -22.15 6.49 18.77
CA THR A 398 -23.21 7.50 18.74
C THR A 398 -24.16 7.38 19.94
N GLN A 399 -24.66 8.52 20.42
CA GLN A 399 -25.61 8.63 21.51
C GLN A 399 -25.13 7.96 22.81
N TYR A 400 -25.79 6.90 23.30
CA TYR A 400 -25.41 6.24 24.54
C TYR A 400 -24.23 5.29 24.32
N ASN A 401 -23.09 5.60 24.95
CA ASN A 401 -21.88 4.78 24.92
C ASN A 401 -21.09 4.96 26.23
N GLN A 402 -20.96 3.90 27.04
CA GLN A 402 -20.30 4.00 28.35
C GLN A 402 -19.29 2.88 28.63
N ASN A 403 -18.14 3.25 29.18
CA ASN A 403 -17.11 2.30 29.61
C ASN A 403 -16.59 1.36 28.51
N ASN A 404 -16.78 1.70 27.23
CA ASN A 404 -16.31 0.89 26.12
C ASN A 404 -14.80 1.07 25.92
N ARG A 405 -14.14 0.04 25.40
CA ARG A 405 -12.69 0.00 25.25
C ARG A 405 -12.30 -0.29 23.81
N ILE A 406 -11.71 0.70 23.14
CA ILE A 406 -11.22 0.63 21.77
C ILE A 406 -9.69 0.54 21.82
N LEU A 407 -9.17 -0.67 21.67
CA LEU A 407 -7.79 -1.00 22.03
C LEU A 407 -7.00 -1.59 20.87
N ARG A 408 -5.80 -1.08 20.61
CA ARG A 408 -4.85 -1.78 19.72
C ARG A 408 -5.43 -2.15 18.34
N ASN A 409 -6.33 -1.33 17.78
CA ASN A 409 -6.84 -1.53 16.43
C ASN A 409 -6.00 -0.75 15.41
N GLU A 410 -5.91 -1.27 14.20
CA GLU A 410 -5.48 -0.51 13.01
C GLU A 410 -6.72 0.02 12.29
N LEU A 411 -6.70 1.31 11.97
CA LEU A 411 -7.80 2.06 11.39
C LEU A 411 -7.20 2.88 10.25
N GLY A 412 -7.33 2.40 9.01
CA GLY A 412 -6.71 3.11 7.90
C GLY A 412 -7.31 2.91 6.53
N PHE A 413 -6.95 3.83 5.63
CA PHE A 413 -7.63 3.98 4.34
C PHE A 413 -9.13 4.20 4.52
N LEU A 414 -9.44 5.19 5.37
CA LEU A 414 -10.80 5.48 5.82
C LEU A 414 -11.37 6.66 5.07
N GLY A 415 -12.66 6.58 4.83
CA GLY A 415 -13.39 7.58 4.11
C GLY A 415 -13.52 8.87 4.94
N CYS A 416 -13.85 8.72 6.22
CA CYS A 416 -14.02 9.80 7.18
C CYS A 416 -12.88 9.77 8.21
N GLY A 417 -13.18 9.92 9.50
CA GLY A 417 -12.19 9.81 10.58
C GLY A 417 -11.96 8.37 11.07
N GLY A 418 -11.10 8.21 12.07
CA GLY A 418 -10.83 6.90 12.68
C GLY A 418 -11.93 6.47 13.65
N ILE A 419 -12.10 7.25 14.72
CA ILE A 419 -13.04 6.95 15.80
C ILE A 419 -13.85 8.20 16.13
N GLU A 420 -15.17 8.06 16.20
CA GLU A 420 -16.08 9.12 16.61
C GLU A 420 -16.78 8.78 17.92
N LEU A 421 -16.84 9.76 18.83
CA LEU A 421 -17.70 9.74 20.01
C LEU A 421 -18.67 10.89 19.90
N TYR A 422 -19.92 10.54 19.58
CA TYR A 422 -20.98 11.51 19.35
C TYR A 422 -22.06 11.33 20.40
N GLY A 423 -22.29 12.30 21.26
CA GLY A 423 -23.35 12.29 22.28
C GLY A 423 -24.67 12.86 21.76
N TYR A 424 -25.57 13.20 22.69
CA TYR A 424 -26.86 13.83 22.35
C TYR A 424 -26.78 15.33 22.01
N GLY A 425 -25.57 15.90 22.02
CA GLY A 425 -25.35 17.35 22.05
C GLY A 425 -25.75 17.97 23.39
N PRO A 426 -25.89 19.30 23.48
CA PRO A 426 -26.14 19.94 24.75
C PRO A 426 -27.54 19.67 25.30
N GLY A 427 -27.63 19.48 26.62
CA GLY A 427 -28.91 19.23 27.30
C GLY A 427 -28.71 18.53 28.64
N ASN A 428 -29.76 17.85 29.12
CA ASN A 428 -29.70 17.06 30.38
C ASN A 428 -29.31 15.59 30.17
N VAL A 429 -29.05 15.17 28.94
CA VAL A 429 -28.86 13.75 28.57
C VAL A 429 -27.37 13.46 28.42
N ASP A 430 -26.73 13.15 29.55
CA ASP A 430 -25.31 12.81 29.65
C ASP A 430 -25.08 11.29 29.60
N VAL A 431 -24.96 10.74 28.39
CA VAL A 431 -24.98 9.29 28.16
C VAL A 431 -23.79 8.73 27.36
N ASN A 432 -22.94 9.58 26.76
CA ASN A 432 -21.68 9.17 26.14
C ASN A 432 -20.53 9.56 27.07
N LYS A 433 -19.87 8.60 27.72
CA LYS A 433 -18.81 8.92 28.71
C LYS A 433 -17.97 7.74 29.15
N ASN A 434 -16.84 8.04 29.79
CA ASN A 434 -15.96 7.07 30.45
C ASN A 434 -15.36 6.02 29.49
N ASN A 435 -15.25 6.33 28.19
CA ASN A 435 -14.68 5.40 27.22
C ASN A 435 -13.14 5.47 27.20
N ILE A 436 -12.50 4.39 26.78
CA ILE A 436 -11.03 4.27 26.68
C ILE A 436 -10.66 4.01 25.22
N ILE A 437 -9.83 4.89 24.66
CA ILE A 437 -9.27 4.78 23.31
C ILE A 437 -7.77 4.73 23.44
N GLU A 438 -7.20 3.53 23.31
CA GLU A 438 -5.81 3.30 23.69
C GLU A 438 -5.04 2.39 22.73
N ARG A 439 -3.79 2.78 22.43
CA ARG A 439 -2.86 2.01 21.58
C ARG A 439 -3.36 1.76 20.15
N ASN A 440 -4.28 2.54 19.61
CA ASN A 440 -4.71 2.38 18.22
C ASN A 440 -3.71 3.01 17.25
N TYR A 441 -3.62 2.47 16.04
CA TYR A 441 -2.90 3.05 14.91
C TYR A 441 -3.92 3.58 13.89
N ILE A 442 -3.97 4.90 13.71
CA ILE A 442 -4.95 5.56 12.84
C ILE A 442 -4.20 6.29 11.73
N HIS A 443 -4.49 5.97 10.47
CA HIS A 443 -3.74 6.54 9.36
C HIS A 443 -4.51 6.60 8.04
N HIS A 444 -4.15 7.51 7.14
CA HIS A 444 -4.74 7.58 5.79
C HIS A 444 -6.27 7.70 5.86
N ILE A 445 -6.74 8.79 6.47
CA ILE A 445 -8.16 9.05 6.70
C ILE A 445 -8.64 10.22 5.81
N GLY A 446 -9.95 10.44 5.72
CA GLY A 446 -10.53 11.48 4.85
C GLY A 446 -10.32 11.19 3.36
N LEU A 447 -10.42 9.91 2.98
CA LEU A 447 -10.34 9.44 1.59
C LEU A 447 -11.71 9.46 0.89
N ALA A 448 -12.81 9.40 1.65
CA ALA A 448 -14.08 9.96 1.24
C ALA A 448 -13.82 11.45 1.16
N PRO A 449 -14.60 12.20 0.40
CA PRO A 449 -14.36 13.62 0.38
C PRO A 449 -14.56 14.34 1.73
N TYR A 450 -14.87 13.67 2.86
CA TYR A 450 -14.88 14.21 4.22
C TYR A 450 -13.46 14.58 4.72
N SER A 451 -12.85 15.60 4.11
CA SER A 451 -11.50 16.07 4.44
C SER A 451 -11.42 16.81 5.77
N HIS A 452 -12.55 17.16 6.38
CA HIS A 452 -12.63 17.90 7.64
C HIS A 452 -12.60 17.00 8.88
N SER A 453 -12.58 15.68 8.70
CA SER A 453 -12.65 14.73 9.80
C SER A 453 -11.32 14.63 10.54
N ALA A 454 -11.40 14.52 11.87
CA ALA A 454 -10.24 14.22 12.71
C ALA A 454 -9.99 12.71 12.80
N ALA A 455 -8.80 12.30 13.21
CA ALA A 455 -8.55 10.88 13.49
C ALA A 455 -9.40 10.39 14.67
N ILE A 456 -9.57 11.24 15.69
CA ILE A 456 -10.49 11.01 16.81
C ILE A 456 -11.33 12.28 17.00
N THR A 457 -12.65 12.14 16.84
CA THR A 457 -13.62 13.23 17.03
C THR A 457 -14.44 12.98 18.29
N ILE A 458 -14.52 13.99 19.16
CA ILE A 458 -15.34 13.96 20.37
C ILE A 458 -16.32 15.12 20.35
N TYR A 459 -17.60 14.79 20.42
CA TYR A 459 -18.70 15.74 20.54
C TYR A 459 -19.70 15.20 21.55
N GLY A 460 -20.00 15.94 22.63
CA GLY A 460 -20.95 15.47 23.64
C GLY A 460 -20.55 14.20 24.40
N SER A 461 -19.25 13.92 24.53
CA SER A 461 -18.73 12.82 25.35
C SER A 461 -17.67 13.26 26.38
N ASN A 462 -17.87 12.91 27.65
CA ASN A 462 -17.06 13.37 28.77
C ASN A 462 -16.29 12.25 29.49
N ASN A 463 -15.29 12.64 30.28
CA ASN A 463 -14.49 11.74 31.12
C ASN A 463 -13.81 10.59 30.35
N ASN A 464 -13.53 10.77 29.05
CA ASN A 464 -12.86 9.76 28.24
C ASN A 464 -11.34 9.80 28.43
N THR A 465 -10.69 8.65 28.20
CA THR A 465 -9.24 8.53 28.20
C THR A 465 -8.74 8.17 26.81
N ILE A 466 -7.93 9.04 26.21
CA ILE A 466 -7.35 8.90 24.87
C ILE A 466 -5.82 8.88 25.03
N LYS A 467 -5.21 7.70 24.97
CA LYS A 467 -3.79 7.56 25.26
C LYS A 467 -3.04 6.58 24.38
N TYR A 468 -1.76 6.89 24.14
CA TYR A 468 -0.86 6.02 23.38
C TYR A 468 -1.31 5.73 21.95
N ASN A 469 -2.19 6.52 21.35
CA ASN A 469 -2.56 6.31 19.96
C ASN A 469 -1.44 6.85 19.04
N TYR A 470 -1.21 6.17 17.93
CA TYR A 470 -0.30 6.61 16.87
C TYR A 470 -1.14 7.08 15.69
N ILE A 471 -1.07 8.36 15.35
CA ILE A 471 -1.92 9.01 14.35
C ILE A 471 -1.05 9.62 13.25
N ARG A 472 -1.36 9.34 11.97
CA ARG A 472 -0.66 9.94 10.84
C ARG A 472 -1.49 10.17 9.59
N ASN A 473 -1.01 11.03 8.69
CA ASN A 473 -1.59 11.27 7.37
C ASN A 473 -3.08 11.62 7.48
N VAL A 474 -3.34 12.72 8.19
CA VAL A 474 -4.69 13.21 8.47
C VAL A 474 -4.93 14.53 7.74
N PRO A 475 -6.07 14.70 7.05
CA PRO A 475 -6.33 15.86 6.20
C PRO A 475 -6.54 17.15 7.02
N TYR A 476 -7.04 17.02 8.25
CA TYR A 476 -7.34 18.12 9.18
C TYR A 476 -6.71 17.84 10.56
N ALA A 477 -7.50 17.78 11.63
CA ALA A 477 -7.03 17.63 13.00
C ALA A 477 -6.64 16.19 13.36
N GLY A 478 -5.70 16.04 14.30
CA GLY A 478 -5.37 14.73 14.86
C GLY A 478 -6.46 14.26 15.82
N ILE A 479 -6.63 14.99 16.93
CA ILE A 479 -7.64 14.73 17.95
C ILE A 479 -8.44 16.02 18.14
N SER A 480 -9.76 15.92 17.98
CA SER A 480 -10.69 17.04 18.03
C SER A 480 -11.70 16.86 19.16
N ILE A 481 -11.87 17.89 20.00
CA ILE A 481 -12.92 17.94 21.03
C ILE A 481 -13.77 19.20 20.80
N VAL A 482 -14.97 19.00 20.29
CA VAL A 482 -15.85 20.08 19.85
C VAL A 482 -17.16 20.11 20.63
N GLY A 483 -17.78 21.28 20.69
CA GLY A 483 -19.05 21.52 21.37
C GLY A 483 -19.86 22.60 20.65
N VAL A 484 -20.58 23.44 21.40
CA VAL A 484 -21.53 24.42 20.86
C VAL A 484 -21.29 25.80 21.48
N PRO A 485 -21.34 26.89 20.71
CA PRO A 485 -21.12 28.24 21.22
C PRO A 485 -22.04 28.64 22.39
N ASN A 486 -21.44 29.20 23.45
CA ASN A 486 -22.14 29.54 24.69
C ASN A 486 -23.20 30.65 24.51
N ASN A 487 -22.93 31.61 23.63
CA ASN A 487 -23.84 32.72 23.31
C ASN A 487 -25.10 32.25 22.58
N GLU A 488 -25.05 31.11 21.91
CA GLU A 488 -26.15 30.54 21.16
C GLU A 488 -27.14 29.78 22.06
N ILE A 489 -26.64 29.28 23.20
CA ILE A 489 -27.48 28.65 24.23
C ILE A 489 -28.19 29.73 25.10
N ASN A 490 -27.65 30.95 25.18
CA ASN A 490 -28.07 31.97 26.15
C ASN A 490 -29.02 33.07 25.59
N ASP A 491 -29.42 33.04 24.31
CA ASP A 491 -30.30 34.05 23.67
C ASP A 491 -31.81 33.81 23.89
N ARG A 492 -32.23 33.43 25.11
CA ARG A 492 -33.66 33.20 25.48
C ARG A 492 -34.54 34.45 25.47
N ASN A 493 -34.00 35.65 25.21
CA ASN A 493 -34.68 36.93 25.45
C ASN A 493 -35.49 37.46 24.26
N ASP A 494 -35.51 36.76 23.12
CA ASP A 494 -36.34 37.14 21.98
C ASP A 494 -37.55 36.20 21.83
N ASN A 495 -38.68 36.59 22.44
CA ASN A 495 -39.97 35.88 22.37
C ASN A 495 -40.57 35.79 20.94
N THR A 496 -39.87 36.28 19.91
CA THR A 496 -40.25 36.14 18.51
C THR A 496 -39.44 35.09 17.75
N LYS A 497 -38.37 34.57 18.36
CA LYS A 497 -37.57 33.47 17.83
C LYS A 497 -38.07 32.17 18.47
N THR A 498 -38.56 31.24 17.66
CA THR A 498 -38.45 29.82 18.00
C THR A 498 -37.01 29.58 18.43
N ILE A 499 -36.80 28.75 19.45
CA ILE A 499 -35.47 28.45 19.99
C ILE A 499 -34.78 27.53 18.98
N GLY A 500 -34.40 28.12 17.85
CA GLY A 500 -33.40 27.60 16.96
C GLY A 500 -32.09 27.90 17.66
N GLY A 501 -31.51 26.89 18.28
CA GLY A 501 -30.07 26.92 18.48
C GLY A 501 -29.41 27.03 17.11
N TYR A 502 -28.16 27.44 17.14
CA TYR A 502 -27.28 27.44 16.00
C TYR A 502 -26.47 26.14 16.11
N ASP A 503 -26.20 25.48 14.98
CA ASP A 503 -25.17 24.44 14.94
C ASP A 503 -23.80 25.08 14.76
N THR A 504 -22.76 24.26 14.93
CA THR A 504 -21.31 24.44 14.72
C THR A 504 -20.88 25.49 13.66
N TYR A 505 -21.74 25.91 12.71
CA TYR A 505 -21.41 26.73 11.54
C TYR A 505 -22.47 27.77 11.06
N TRP A 506 -23.22 28.43 11.97
CA TRP A 506 -23.83 29.79 11.77
C TRP A 506 -24.96 30.00 10.71
N ASP A 507 -26.24 29.65 11.00
CA ASP A 507 -27.45 30.32 10.41
C ASP A 507 -28.69 30.24 11.33
N ASN A 508 -29.63 31.19 11.19
CA ASN A 508 -30.53 31.72 12.21
C ASN A 508 -32.02 31.35 12.01
N THR A 509 -32.36 30.17 11.48
CA THR A 509 -33.76 29.80 11.26
C THR A 509 -34.09 28.36 11.65
N ASP A 510 -34.56 28.11 12.88
CA ASP A 510 -35.20 26.84 13.30
C ASP A 510 -34.36 25.53 13.26
N PHE A 511 -33.03 25.59 13.04
CA PHE A 511 -32.25 24.41 12.65
C PHE A 511 -31.58 23.62 13.77
N TYR A 512 -31.47 24.10 15.01
CA TYR A 512 -30.98 23.29 16.14
C TYR A 512 -32.05 23.25 17.23
N GLN A 513 -32.65 22.10 17.50
CA GLN A 513 -33.60 22.01 18.61
C GLN A 513 -32.87 21.57 19.88
N LEU A 514 -32.11 22.50 20.48
CA LEU A 514 -32.00 22.49 21.93
C LEU A 514 -33.44 22.48 22.43
N ARG A 515 -33.87 21.43 23.12
CA ARG A 515 -35.16 21.47 23.78
C ARG A 515 -34.98 22.45 24.92
N ASP A 516 -35.45 23.69 24.75
CA ASP A 516 -35.34 24.75 25.75
C ASP A 516 -35.78 24.30 27.14
N SER A 517 -36.80 23.43 27.18
CA SER A 517 -37.29 22.75 28.38
C SER A 517 -36.24 21.95 29.15
N GLU A 518 -35.12 21.59 28.53
CA GLU A 518 -34.04 20.81 29.12
C GLU A 518 -32.92 21.67 29.71
N LEU A 519 -32.94 22.98 29.50
CA LEU A 519 -31.91 23.87 29.99
C LEU A 519 -32.45 24.74 31.15
N PRO A 520 -31.64 25.04 32.19
CA PRO A 520 -32.04 25.95 33.28
C PRO A 520 -32.37 27.37 32.79
N ASP A 521 -33.22 28.08 33.54
CA ASP A 521 -33.64 29.47 33.23
C ASP A 521 -32.54 30.53 33.42
N ASP A 522 -31.47 30.22 34.16
CA ASP A 522 -30.43 31.15 34.58
C ASP A 522 -29.01 30.70 34.19
N LEU A 523 -28.79 30.49 32.90
CA LEU A 523 -27.49 30.09 32.38
C LEU A 523 -26.48 31.25 32.31
N THR A 524 -25.27 30.99 32.80
CA THR A 524 -24.08 31.81 32.58
C THR A 524 -23.19 31.13 31.56
N GLU A 525 -22.24 31.87 30.98
CA GLU A 525 -21.23 31.29 30.07
C GLU A 525 -20.47 30.10 30.68
N HIS A 526 -20.32 30.05 32.00
CA HIS A 526 -19.67 28.93 32.68
C HIS A 526 -20.65 27.81 33.04
N SER A 527 -21.85 28.12 33.57
CA SER A 527 -22.81 27.08 33.99
C SER A 527 -23.40 26.29 32.83
N VAL A 528 -23.40 26.84 31.61
CA VAL A 528 -23.86 26.12 30.41
C VAL A 528 -22.94 24.97 29.99
N LYS A 529 -21.66 25.01 30.36
CA LYS A 529 -20.66 24.03 29.91
C LYS A 529 -20.88 22.61 30.44
N ALA A 530 -21.46 22.49 31.63
CA ALA A 530 -21.85 21.20 32.21
C ALA A 530 -22.87 20.44 31.34
N TYR A 531 -23.64 21.18 30.52
CA TYR A 531 -24.66 20.64 29.64
C TYR A 531 -24.11 20.29 28.26
N LEU A 532 -22.86 20.68 27.91
CA LEU A 532 -22.23 20.31 26.63
C LEU A 532 -21.74 18.86 26.60
N HIS A 533 -21.59 18.24 27.78
CA HIS A 533 -21.16 16.86 27.95
C HIS A 533 -19.79 16.51 27.33
N SER A 534 -18.86 17.47 27.19
CA SER A 534 -17.49 17.21 26.67
C SER A 534 -16.37 17.53 27.68
N GLU A 535 -16.70 17.49 28.98
CA GLU A 535 -15.80 17.85 30.08
C GLU A 535 -14.79 16.75 30.45
N ASN A 536 -13.71 17.14 31.13
CA ASN A 536 -12.80 16.25 31.86
C ASN A 536 -12.15 15.12 31.02
N ASN A 537 -12.06 15.29 29.70
CA ASN A 537 -11.36 14.36 28.83
C ASN A 537 -9.85 14.38 29.08
N VAL A 538 -9.19 13.23 28.99
CA VAL A 538 -7.74 13.10 29.18
C VAL A 538 -7.11 12.60 27.88
N VAL A 539 -6.34 13.47 27.23
CA VAL A 539 -5.59 13.17 26.01
C VAL A 539 -4.11 13.18 26.36
N GLU A 540 -3.53 11.99 26.55
CA GLU A 540 -2.13 11.89 26.98
C GLU A 540 -1.29 10.90 26.19
N LYS A 541 -0.01 11.25 25.99
CA LYS A 541 0.99 10.32 25.45
C LYS A 541 0.66 9.74 24.08
N ASN A 542 -0.11 10.48 23.28
CA ASN A 542 -0.35 10.15 21.87
C ASN A 542 0.79 10.67 21.00
N ILE A 543 1.02 10.02 19.88
CA ILE A 543 1.97 10.43 18.85
C ILE A 543 1.15 10.83 17.62
N VAL A 544 1.23 12.10 17.23
CA VAL A 544 0.50 12.65 16.07
C VAL A 544 1.50 13.26 15.09
N ARG A 545 1.45 12.83 13.85
CA ARG A 545 2.31 13.37 12.78
C ARG A 545 1.60 13.48 11.45
N ASP A 546 2.18 14.21 10.50
CA ASP A 546 1.62 14.39 9.15
C ASP A 546 0.13 14.79 9.22
N TYR A 547 -0.12 15.89 9.95
CA TYR A 547 -1.47 16.41 10.19
C TYR A 547 -1.70 17.73 9.46
N MET A 548 -2.99 18.08 9.29
CA MET A 548 -3.45 19.23 8.50
C MET A 548 -3.00 19.13 7.02
N MET A 549 -3.07 17.92 6.45
CA MET A 549 -2.54 17.62 5.12
C MET A 549 -3.36 18.20 3.95
N LYS A 550 -4.63 18.60 4.17
CA LYS A 550 -5.50 19.15 3.12
C LYS A 550 -6.19 20.46 3.52
N LEU A 551 -6.60 20.59 4.78
CA LEU A 551 -7.38 21.72 5.30
C LEU A 551 -6.60 22.57 6.32
N ASN A 552 -7.13 23.76 6.63
CA ASN A 552 -6.56 24.78 7.53
C ASN A 552 -7.48 25.05 8.74
N ASP A 553 -7.15 26.02 9.60
CA ASP A 553 -7.90 26.42 10.83
C ASP A 553 -8.15 25.25 11.80
N GLY A 554 -7.06 24.58 12.16
CA GLY A 554 -7.07 23.38 13.00
C GLY A 554 -5.70 23.09 13.60
N GLY A 555 -5.54 21.91 14.19
CA GLY A 555 -4.25 21.46 14.67
C GLY A 555 -4.22 20.00 15.08
N ALA A 556 -3.03 19.49 15.43
CA ALA A 556 -2.88 18.10 15.88
C ALA A 556 -3.74 17.81 17.11
N LEU A 557 -3.77 18.75 18.05
CA LEU A 557 -4.69 18.77 19.19
C LEU A 557 -5.59 20.00 19.04
N TYR A 558 -6.88 19.79 18.80
CA TYR A 558 -7.85 20.84 18.53
C TYR A 558 -9.03 20.77 19.50
N SER A 559 -9.49 21.93 19.96
CA SER A 559 -10.77 22.02 20.68
C SER A 559 -11.52 23.30 20.37
N TRP A 560 -12.85 23.23 20.37
CA TRP A 560 -13.74 24.36 20.06
C TRP A 560 -15.03 24.27 20.85
N HIS A 561 -15.36 25.32 21.61
CA HIS A 561 -16.57 25.41 22.44
C HIS A 561 -16.89 24.17 23.27
N CYS A 562 -15.87 23.48 23.78
CA CYS A 562 -16.04 22.26 24.55
C CYS A 562 -16.27 22.53 26.06
N GLY A 563 -16.69 21.48 26.77
CA GLY A 563 -16.73 21.44 28.22
C GLY A 563 -15.36 21.71 28.87
N ASP A 564 -15.39 22.03 30.17
CA ASP A 564 -14.19 22.41 30.92
C ASP A 564 -13.33 21.22 31.34
N GLY A 565 -12.07 21.48 31.68
CA GLY A 565 -11.23 20.55 32.44
C GLY A 565 -10.45 19.50 31.63
N THR A 566 -10.44 19.61 30.30
CA THR A 566 -9.66 18.72 29.43
C THR A 566 -8.16 18.80 29.74
N LYS A 567 -7.48 17.65 29.72
CA LYS A 567 -6.03 17.55 29.96
C LYS A 567 -5.31 17.04 28.71
N TRP A 568 -4.42 17.87 28.18
CA TRP A 568 -3.53 17.53 27.07
C TRP A 568 -2.11 17.31 27.62
N LYS A 569 -1.65 16.06 27.74
CA LYS A 569 -0.43 15.76 28.50
C LYS A 569 0.55 14.83 27.79
N GLY A 570 1.81 15.23 27.67
CA GLY A 570 2.86 14.30 27.23
C GLY A 570 2.69 13.81 25.80
N ASN A 571 1.98 14.54 24.93
CA ASN A 571 1.81 14.15 23.52
C ASN A 571 3.02 14.56 22.69
N ILE A 572 3.33 13.81 21.64
CA ILE A 572 4.37 14.14 20.65
C ILE A 572 3.69 14.54 19.35
N LEU A 573 3.97 15.76 18.87
CA LEU A 573 3.39 16.35 17.67
C LEU A 573 4.52 16.72 16.70
N TYR A 574 4.54 16.18 15.48
CA TYR A 574 5.63 16.50 14.55
C TYR A 574 5.23 16.36 13.09
N ARG A 575 5.78 17.22 12.22
CA ARG A 575 5.46 17.33 10.79
C ARG A 575 4.00 17.70 10.51
N ILE A 576 3.82 18.97 10.21
CA ILE A 576 2.59 19.58 9.72
C ILE A 576 2.77 19.90 8.23
N ASN A 577 1.68 19.94 7.46
CA ASN A 577 1.74 20.25 6.03
C ASN A 577 2.53 21.55 5.75
N PRO A 578 3.53 21.53 4.85
CA PRO A 578 4.31 22.72 4.49
C PRO A 578 3.58 23.70 3.56
N LEU A 579 2.46 23.31 2.93
CA LEU A 579 1.86 24.01 1.79
C LEU A 579 0.88 25.15 2.13
N SER A 580 0.50 25.37 3.38
CA SER A 580 -0.40 26.49 3.74
C SER A 580 0.09 27.29 4.94
N GLY A 581 0.58 28.50 4.68
CA GLY A 581 1.05 29.43 5.73
C GLY A 581 -0.06 30.08 6.57
N LEU A 582 -1.34 29.69 6.40
CA LEU A 582 -2.47 30.39 7.04
C LEU A 582 -3.25 29.47 8.00
N TYR A 583 -3.30 29.88 9.26
CA TYR A 583 -4.17 29.34 10.33
C TYR A 583 -3.99 27.86 10.69
N MET A 584 -2.77 27.33 10.64
CA MET A 584 -2.49 25.98 11.14
C MET A 584 -1.66 26.03 12.41
N TYR A 585 -1.99 25.18 13.37
CA TYR A 585 -1.36 25.17 14.68
C TYR A 585 -1.02 23.76 15.13
N ASN A 586 -0.08 23.62 16.05
CA ASN A 586 0.22 22.30 16.61
C ASN A 586 -0.78 21.93 17.71
N ILE A 587 -1.09 22.92 18.55
CA ILE A 587 -2.13 22.82 19.57
C ILE A 587 -2.99 24.06 19.41
N TYR A 588 -4.29 23.85 19.24
CA TYR A 588 -5.25 24.91 19.00
C TYR A 588 -6.43 24.77 19.94
N LEU A 589 -6.42 25.59 21.00
CA LEU A 589 -7.56 25.79 21.86
C LEU A 589 -8.35 26.96 21.29
N ASP A 590 -9.34 26.65 20.47
CA ASP A 590 -10.21 27.64 19.86
C ASP A 590 -11.25 28.15 20.89
N SER A 591 -12.13 29.04 20.45
CA SER A 591 -13.09 29.79 21.25
C SER A 591 -13.77 28.96 22.35
N SER A 592 -13.82 29.52 23.55
CA SER A 592 -14.37 28.91 24.76
C SER A 592 -13.81 27.52 25.12
N SER A 593 -12.61 27.14 24.68
CA SER A 593 -11.88 25.98 25.21
C SER A 593 -11.20 26.35 26.53
N ASN A 594 -11.87 26.16 27.67
CA ASN A 594 -11.48 26.79 28.93
C ASN A 594 -11.02 25.77 29.98
N TYR A 595 -10.27 26.26 30.97
CA TYR A 595 -9.79 25.48 32.11
C TYR A 595 -9.06 24.18 31.70
N CYS A 596 -8.46 24.18 30.51
CA CYS A 596 -7.66 23.08 30.01
C CYS A 596 -6.30 23.09 30.70
N THR A 597 -5.72 21.91 30.90
CA THR A 597 -4.34 21.76 31.36
C THR A 597 -3.49 21.15 30.27
N LEU A 598 -2.46 21.87 29.82
CA LEU A 598 -1.53 21.45 28.78
C LEU A 598 -0.17 21.26 29.40
N SER A 599 0.33 20.03 29.45
CA SER A 599 1.60 19.75 30.14
C SER A 599 2.50 18.79 29.39
N ASN A 600 3.77 19.14 29.22
CA ASN A 600 4.79 18.25 28.64
C ASN A 600 4.48 17.77 27.21
N ASN A 601 3.68 18.50 26.43
CA ASN A 601 3.49 18.18 25.01
C ASN A 601 4.69 18.68 24.22
N ILE A 602 5.34 17.79 23.47
CA ILE A 602 6.55 18.08 22.70
C ILE A 602 6.18 18.25 21.24
N THR A 603 6.58 19.38 20.66
CA THR A 603 6.20 19.76 19.29
C THR A 603 7.42 20.00 18.42
N TRP A 604 7.57 19.24 17.33
CA TRP A 604 8.64 19.36 16.35
C TRP A 604 8.06 19.79 14.98
N CYS A 605 7.65 21.05 14.88
CA CYS A 605 6.97 21.66 13.73
C CYS A 605 7.29 23.17 13.61
N ASN A 606 7.15 23.71 12.40
CA ASN A 606 7.38 25.12 12.05
C ASN A 606 6.21 26.07 12.41
N ASN A 607 5.05 25.58 12.85
CA ASN A 607 3.88 26.39 13.23
C ASN A 607 3.83 26.67 14.75
N THR A 608 2.92 27.52 15.24
CA THR A 608 2.80 27.82 16.67
C THR A 608 1.67 27.04 17.36
N HIS A 609 1.55 27.24 18.67
CA HIS A 609 0.32 26.96 19.40
C HIS A 609 -0.61 28.19 19.32
N LEU A 610 -1.91 27.97 19.49
CA LEU A 610 -2.90 29.03 19.67
C LEU A 610 -3.85 28.69 20.82
N ASP A 611 -4.09 29.69 21.66
CA ASP A 611 -5.00 29.63 22.79
C ASP A 611 -5.93 30.85 22.78
N LYS A 612 -7.18 30.64 22.42
CA LYS A 612 -8.28 31.61 22.48
C LYS A 612 -9.15 31.41 23.72
N GLY A 613 -8.86 30.42 24.55
CA GLY A 613 -9.62 30.09 25.75
C GLY A 613 -9.29 30.95 26.96
N ILE A 614 -10.03 30.75 28.05
CA ILE A 614 -9.80 31.41 29.33
C ILE A 614 -9.31 30.41 30.39
N SER A 615 -8.43 30.90 31.27
CA SER A 615 -7.94 30.16 32.45
C SER A 615 -7.27 28.81 32.12
N ASN A 616 -6.70 28.68 30.93
CA ASN A 616 -5.91 27.52 30.53
C ASN A 616 -4.52 27.54 31.19
N THR A 617 -4.03 26.37 31.55
CA THR A 617 -2.75 26.20 32.25
C THR A 617 -1.74 25.49 31.36
N TRP A 618 -0.65 26.18 31.00
CA TRP A 618 0.44 25.66 30.18
C TRP A 618 1.67 25.36 31.03
N ILE A 619 2.16 24.12 31.00
CA ILE A 619 3.27 23.63 31.81
C ILE A 619 4.26 22.89 30.89
N ASN A 620 5.38 23.53 30.54
CA ASN A 620 6.47 22.88 29.81
C ASN A 620 6.02 22.20 28.48
N ASN A 621 5.54 22.97 27.50
CA ASN A 621 5.18 22.43 26.19
C ASN A 621 6.21 22.92 25.15
N PRO A 622 7.39 22.28 25.04
CA PRO A 622 8.46 22.77 24.19
C PRO A 622 8.09 22.62 22.71
N ILE A 623 8.45 23.66 21.95
CA ILE A 623 8.36 23.68 20.50
C ILE A 623 9.72 24.00 19.89
N SER A 624 10.13 23.26 18.86
CA SER A 624 11.36 23.52 18.12
C SER A 624 11.24 23.09 16.67
N TYR A 625 11.88 23.85 15.78
CA TYR A 625 12.04 23.55 14.35
C TYR A 625 13.20 24.39 13.79
N PRO A 626 14.00 23.90 12.82
CA PRO A 626 13.97 22.53 12.26
C PRO A 626 14.56 21.49 13.22
N ASN A 627 15.21 21.92 14.29
CA ASN A 627 15.87 21.02 15.24
C ASN A 627 14.85 20.23 16.09
N LYS A 628 15.19 18.98 16.41
CA LYS A 628 14.43 18.12 17.31
C LYS A 628 14.34 18.78 18.71
N PRO A 629 13.14 18.95 19.30
CA PRO A 629 12.99 19.57 20.62
C PRO A 629 13.62 18.75 21.75
N GLN A 630 14.11 19.43 22.79
CA GLN A 630 14.63 18.78 23.99
C GLN A 630 13.55 17.90 24.67
N GLY A 631 13.95 16.69 25.08
CA GLY A 631 13.07 15.74 25.75
C GLY A 631 12.22 14.87 24.81
N TYR A 632 12.27 15.09 23.49
CA TYR A 632 11.54 14.29 22.50
C TYR A 632 11.86 12.80 22.64
N ASP A 633 13.14 12.43 22.59
CA ASP A 633 13.56 11.02 22.65
C ASP A 633 13.23 10.39 24.00
N GLU A 634 13.35 11.14 25.09
CA GLU A 634 12.99 10.69 26.43
C GLU A 634 11.50 10.36 26.52
N LEU A 635 10.65 11.27 26.03
CA LEU A 635 9.20 11.07 26.02
C LEU A 635 8.79 9.93 25.08
N LEU A 636 9.38 9.85 23.88
CA LEU A 636 9.14 8.77 22.92
C LEU A 636 9.50 7.42 23.51
N ASN A 637 10.63 7.32 24.21
CA ASN A 637 11.05 6.11 24.91
C ASN A 637 10.10 5.75 26.06
N VAL A 638 9.61 6.73 26.83
CA VAL A 638 8.61 6.47 27.88
C VAL A 638 7.33 5.91 27.26
N ILE A 639 6.81 6.55 26.22
CA ILE A 639 5.59 6.11 25.51
C ILE A 639 5.78 4.69 24.99
N THR A 640 6.85 4.45 24.24
CA THR A 640 7.13 3.15 23.61
C THR A 640 7.27 2.02 24.64
N ASN A 641 8.00 2.26 25.73
CA ASN A 641 8.17 1.26 26.79
C ASN A 641 6.85 0.94 27.51
N GLU A 642 6.04 1.97 27.82
CA GLU A 642 4.72 1.76 28.44
C GLU A 642 3.78 1.02 27.49
N VAL A 643 3.75 1.39 26.21
CA VAL A 643 2.97 0.69 25.18
C VAL A 643 3.37 -0.78 25.06
N ASN A 644 4.68 -1.05 24.96
CA ASN A 644 5.19 -2.43 24.89
C ASN A 644 4.83 -3.24 26.13
N SER A 645 4.84 -2.63 27.33
CA SER A 645 4.41 -3.30 28.56
C SER A 645 2.91 -3.65 28.59
N LEU A 646 2.12 -2.99 27.75
CA LEU A 646 0.67 -3.17 27.61
C LEU A 646 0.28 -3.98 26.36
N GLY A 647 1.24 -4.70 25.75
CA GLY A 647 0.98 -5.55 24.59
C GLY A 647 1.14 -4.87 23.23
N GLY A 648 1.83 -3.73 23.18
CA GLY A 648 2.21 -3.06 21.94
C GLY A 648 1.10 -2.27 21.25
N TRP A 649 1.47 -1.57 20.19
CA TRP A 649 0.56 -1.15 19.11
C TRP A 649 0.15 -2.37 18.26
N PRO A 650 -0.80 -2.22 17.31
CA PRO A 650 -1.10 -3.29 16.35
C PRO A 650 0.17 -3.79 15.65
N GLU A 651 0.22 -5.09 15.34
CA GLU A 651 1.34 -5.71 14.63
C GLU A 651 1.60 -5.04 13.27
N SER A 652 0.58 -4.53 12.60
CA SER A 652 0.77 -3.75 11.37
C SER A 652 1.57 -2.46 11.54
N LEU A 653 1.63 -1.84 12.73
CA LEU A 653 2.57 -0.75 12.98
C LEU A 653 4.01 -1.26 13.12
N ALA A 654 4.18 -2.51 13.58
CA ALA A 654 5.46 -3.22 13.56
C ALA A 654 5.89 -3.56 12.14
N GLU A 655 4.93 -4.07 11.36
CA GLU A 655 5.12 -4.43 9.96
C GLU A 655 5.18 -3.23 9.02
N ASN A 656 4.68 -2.04 9.40
CA ASN A 656 4.74 -0.85 8.53
C ASN A 656 6.07 -0.07 8.65
N GLY A 657 7.07 -0.66 9.29
CA GLY A 657 8.44 -0.15 9.33
C GLY A 657 8.66 1.05 10.26
N LEU A 658 7.63 1.54 10.95
CA LEU A 658 7.78 2.72 11.83
C LEU A 658 8.38 2.40 13.22
N TYR A 659 9.21 1.36 13.33
CA TYR A 659 10.19 1.30 14.40
C TYR A 659 11.46 2.04 13.96
N THR A 660 11.58 3.28 14.43
CA THR A 660 12.91 3.85 14.60
C THR A 660 13.65 2.98 15.63
N ILE A 661 14.67 2.29 15.16
CA ILE A 661 15.56 1.45 15.97
C ILE A 661 16.80 2.30 16.26
N GLU A 662 16.95 2.68 17.52
CA GLU A 662 18.17 3.30 18.02
C GLU A 662 19.35 2.35 17.76
N ALA A 663 20.35 2.82 17.02
CA ALA A 663 21.41 1.98 16.50
C ALA A 663 22.27 1.39 17.62
N GLU A 664 22.43 2.12 18.74
CA GLU A 664 23.15 1.65 19.92
C GLU A 664 22.48 0.48 20.64
N ASN A 665 21.22 0.17 20.33
CA ASN A 665 20.53 -1.01 20.83
C ASN A 665 20.76 -2.26 19.97
N SER A 666 21.59 -2.17 18.93
CA SER A 666 21.96 -3.28 18.05
C SER A 666 23.12 -4.09 18.63
N VAL A 667 23.31 -5.30 18.11
CA VAL A 667 24.54 -6.07 18.35
C VAL A 667 25.65 -5.44 17.53
N LEU A 668 26.69 -4.96 18.19
CA LEU A 668 27.81 -4.25 17.58
C LEU A 668 28.98 -5.21 17.35
N LYS A 669 29.64 -5.11 16.20
CA LYS A 669 30.95 -5.72 15.95
C LYS A 669 31.95 -4.62 15.66
N ASP A 670 32.99 -4.55 16.49
CA ASP A 670 34.16 -3.68 16.37
C ASP A 670 33.87 -2.15 16.33
N THR A 671 32.59 -1.75 16.43
CA THR A 671 32.13 -0.38 16.69
C THR A 671 31.87 -0.12 18.18
N SER A 672 31.59 1.14 18.54
CA SER A 672 31.32 1.52 19.94
C SER A 672 30.15 2.51 20.08
N VAL A 673 29.56 2.59 21.26
CA VAL A 673 28.50 3.55 21.57
C VAL A 673 29.10 4.77 22.25
N ASN A 674 28.78 5.96 21.73
CA ASN A 674 29.14 7.24 22.33
C ASN A 674 27.91 8.10 22.60
N THR A 675 28.10 9.23 23.27
CA THR A 675 27.04 10.14 23.67
C THR A 675 27.50 11.59 23.51
N SER A 676 26.74 12.38 22.74
CA SER A 676 26.93 13.83 22.61
C SER A 676 25.64 14.55 22.96
N GLY A 677 25.66 15.30 24.06
CA GLY A 677 24.44 15.89 24.62
C GLY A 677 23.45 14.81 25.07
N SER A 678 22.23 14.83 24.53
CA SER A 678 21.18 13.83 24.78
C SER A 678 21.15 12.68 23.77
N ILE A 679 21.98 12.72 22.72
CA ILE A 679 21.97 11.72 21.64
C ILE A 679 23.01 10.64 21.96
N LYS A 680 22.57 9.38 21.89
CA LYS A 680 23.44 8.20 21.88
C LYS A 680 23.54 7.70 20.44
N TYR A 681 24.72 7.29 20.02
CA TYR A 681 24.94 6.85 18.64
C TYR A 681 26.08 5.84 18.60
N VAL A 682 26.13 5.08 17.52
CA VAL A 682 27.26 4.21 17.16
C VAL A 682 28.32 5.05 16.46
N GLU A 683 29.57 4.91 16.88
CA GLU A 683 30.76 5.53 16.28
C GLU A 683 31.88 4.51 16.09
N GLY A 684 32.96 4.93 15.41
CA GLY A 684 34.06 4.03 15.05
C GLY A 684 33.58 2.99 14.03
N CYS A 685 32.74 3.41 13.09
CA CYS A 685 32.24 2.56 12.02
C CYS A 685 33.33 2.44 10.94
N ASP A 686 34.22 1.45 11.07
CA ASP A 686 35.28 1.19 10.11
C ASP A 686 34.81 0.26 8.98
N ASN A 687 35.63 0.13 7.93
CA ASN A 687 35.32 -0.76 6.82
C ASN A 687 35.19 -2.22 7.28
N ASP A 688 34.10 -2.88 6.87
CA ASP A 688 33.68 -4.24 7.23
C ASP A 688 33.23 -4.45 8.69
N ASP A 689 33.11 -3.36 9.45
CA ASP A 689 32.35 -3.39 10.69
C ASP A 689 30.86 -3.50 10.39
N TRP A 690 30.11 -3.95 11.39
CA TRP A 690 28.67 -4.02 11.23
C TRP A 690 27.93 -3.90 12.55
N ILE A 691 26.65 -3.51 12.42
CA ILE A 691 25.67 -3.66 13.48
C ILE A 691 24.55 -4.60 13.02
N MET A 692 23.98 -5.36 13.95
CA MET A 692 22.91 -6.34 13.68
C MET A 692 21.70 -6.13 14.57
N ARG A 693 20.51 -6.24 13.98
CA ARG A 693 19.24 -6.25 14.70
C ARG A 693 18.28 -7.28 14.11
N LYS A 694 17.54 -7.99 14.96
CA LYS A 694 16.38 -8.78 14.54
C LYS A 694 15.19 -7.87 14.27
N VAL A 695 14.62 -7.95 13.08
CA VAL A 695 13.50 -7.11 12.63
C VAL A 695 12.45 -7.95 11.94
N ASP A 696 11.18 -7.59 12.13
CA ASP A 696 10.04 -8.15 11.41
C ASP A 696 9.72 -7.27 10.20
N PHE A 697 9.83 -7.82 9.00
CA PHE A 697 9.50 -7.13 7.76
C PHE A 697 8.00 -7.24 7.41
N GLY A 698 7.20 -7.98 8.20
CA GLY A 698 5.77 -8.14 7.96
C GLY A 698 5.45 -8.68 6.58
N THR A 699 4.39 -8.18 5.92
CA THR A 699 4.08 -8.55 4.53
C THR A 699 4.98 -7.92 3.45
N GLY A 700 6.00 -7.12 3.80
CA GLY A 700 6.89 -6.49 2.82
C GLY A 700 7.40 -5.10 3.21
N MET A 701 8.71 -4.85 3.17
CA MET A 701 9.31 -3.52 3.35
C MET A 701 10.11 -3.12 2.11
N GLU A 702 10.06 -1.85 1.72
CA GLU A 702 10.60 -1.36 0.44
C GLU A 702 11.65 -0.25 0.60
N GLY A 703 11.76 0.35 1.80
CA GLY A 703 12.75 1.39 2.08
C GLY A 703 13.51 1.20 3.39
N PHE A 704 14.66 1.86 3.47
CA PHE A 704 15.50 1.95 4.66
C PHE A 704 15.96 3.40 4.85
N GLU A 705 15.87 3.91 6.07
CA GLU A 705 16.37 5.23 6.45
C GLU A 705 17.30 5.12 7.64
N ALA A 706 18.34 5.96 7.67
CA ALA A 706 19.22 6.10 8.81
C ALA A 706 19.56 7.56 9.09
N ASN A 707 19.57 7.94 10.37
CA ASN A 707 20.03 9.24 10.81
C ASN A 707 21.53 9.17 11.09
N VAL A 708 22.33 9.81 10.23
CA VAL A 708 23.79 9.69 10.20
C VAL A 708 24.46 11.05 10.22
N CYS A 709 25.63 11.12 10.85
CA CYS A 709 26.55 12.24 10.74
C CYS A 709 27.81 11.78 10.01
N VAL A 710 28.13 12.44 8.89
CA VAL A 710 29.20 12.07 7.95
C VAL A 710 30.09 13.29 7.75
N GLU A 711 31.33 13.21 8.21
CA GLU A 711 32.30 14.30 8.07
C GLU A 711 32.86 14.35 6.63
N GLN A 712 33.31 15.54 6.20
CA GLN A 712 33.59 15.94 4.81
C GLN A 712 34.72 15.15 4.09
N GLN A 713 35.25 14.06 4.66
CA GLN A 713 36.38 13.31 4.12
C GLN A 713 36.04 11.97 3.43
N ASN A 714 34.77 11.57 3.35
CA ASN A 714 34.39 10.22 2.91
C ASN A 714 33.38 10.20 1.73
N GLU A 715 33.75 10.78 0.58
CA GLU A 715 32.86 10.87 -0.61
C GLU A 715 32.53 9.52 -1.30
N GLU A 716 33.02 8.39 -0.78
CA GLU A 716 32.75 7.04 -1.33
C GLU A 716 32.23 6.03 -0.29
N ALA A 717 31.84 6.48 0.91
CA ALA A 717 31.36 5.60 1.98
C ALA A 717 29.89 5.21 1.80
N TYR A 718 29.54 3.97 2.18
CA TYR A 718 28.17 3.47 2.12
C TYR A 718 27.92 2.39 3.19
N ILE A 719 26.64 2.12 3.45
CA ILE A 719 26.20 1.04 4.34
C ILE A 719 25.46 0.00 3.49
N GLU A 720 25.93 -1.23 3.51
CA GLU A 720 25.21 -2.37 2.94
C GLU A 720 24.19 -2.90 3.93
N ILE A 721 22.96 -3.11 3.46
CA ILE A 721 21.88 -3.71 4.24
C ILE A 721 21.75 -5.17 3.82
N ARG A 722 22.10 -6.10 4.70
CA ARG A 722 22.17 -7.54 4.43
C ARG A 722 21.29 -8.36 5.37
N LEU A 723 20.79 -9.50 4.89
CA LEU A 723 19.94 -10.40 5.67
C LEU A 723 20.70 -11.60 6.24
N ASP A 724 20.37 -11.94 7.48
CA ASP A 724 20.68 -13.17 8.24
C ASP A 724 22.16 -13.45 8.49
N SER A 725 23.07 -12.77 7.79
CA SER A 725 24.50 -12.73 8.10
C SER A 725 25.19 -11.49 7.51
N PRO A 726 26.39 -11.11 7.98
CA PRO A 726 27.17 -9.99 7.40
C PRO A 726 27.57 -10.20 5.92
N ASN A 727 27.55 -11.43 5.43
CA ASN A 727 27.80 -11.78 4.03
C ASN A 727 26.53 -12.31 3.34
N GLY A 728 25.37 -12.13 3.96
CA GLY A 728 24.09 -12.61 3.45
C GLY A 728 23.56 -11.74 2.33
N ASN A 729 22.34 -12.03 1.90
CA ASN A 729 21.71 -11.36 0.77
C ASN A 729 21.72 -9.84 0.98
N LEU A 730 22.35 -9.12 0.05
CA LEU A 730 22.30 -7.67 0.00
C LEU A 730 20.91 -7.26 -0.47
N ILE A 731 20.19 -6.53 0.37
CA ILE A 731 18.84 -6.07 0.07
C ILE A 731 18.77 -4.58 -0.21
N GLY A 732 19.76 -3.79 0.19
CA GLY A 732 19.89 -2.39 -0.23
C GLY A 732 21.23 -1.77 0.16
N THR A 733 21.50 -0.58 -0.37
CA THR A 733 22.74 0.15 -0.13
C THR A 733 22.43 1.62 0.16
N LEU A 734 22.80 2.07 1.35
CA LEU A 734 22.69 3.47 1.75
C LEU A 734 24.01 4.19 1.45
N ASN A 735 24.04 4.98 0.37
CA ASN A 735 25.18 5.83 0.06
C ASN A 735 25.24 7.00 1.03
N LEU A 736 26.42 7.25 1.61
CA LEU A 736 26.61 8.29 2.61
C LEU A 736 27.12 9.57 1.96
N THR A 737 26.39 10.66 2.17
CA THR A 737 26.80 12.01 1.78
C THR A 737 27.23 12.82 3.01
N SER A 738 28.19 13.73 2.82
CA SER A 738 28.69 14.59 3.90
C SER A 738 27.57 15.44 4.49
N THR A 739 27.36 15.32 5.80
CA THR A 739 26.39 16.12 6.56
C THR A 739 27.08 17.18 7.44
N GLY A 740 28.40 17.26 7.40
CA GLY A 740 29.18 18.13 8.27
C GLY A 740 29.20 17.60 9.70
N GLU A 741 28.93 18.45 10.68
CA GLU A 741 28.87 18.05 12.11
C GLU A 741 27.45 17.68 12.57
N ALA A 742 26.44 17.72 11.69
CA ALA A 742 25.05 17.46 12.02
C ALA A 742 24.60 16.04 11.65
N PHE A 743 23.71 15.46 12.45
CA PHE A 743 22.97 14.26 12.07
C PHE A 743 21.86 14.63 11.09
N ASN A 744 21.83 13.98 9.93
CA ASN A 744 20.75 14.10 8.95
C ASN A 744 20.29 12.72 8.52
N ILE A 745 19.01 12.63 8.15
CA ILE A 745 18.41 11.41 7.62
C ILE A 745 18.91 11.20 6.19
N GLN A 746 19.41 10.00 5.91
CA GLN A 746 19.71 9.51 4.57
C GLN A 746 18.91 8.23 4.34
N SER A 747 18.51 7.98 3.09
CA SER A 747 17.59 6.90 2.73
C SER A 747 18.09 6.08 1.53
N CYS A 748 17.62 4.84 1.45
CA CYS A 748 17.78 4.00 0.28
C CYS A 748 16.58 3.07 0.12
N ALA A 749 16.35 2.58 -1.10
CA ALA A 749 15.41 1.49 -1.33
C ALA A 749 16.03 0.16 -0.86
N ILE A 750 15.17 -0.76 -0.42
CA ILE A 750 15.53 -2.15 -0.15
C ILE A 750 14.64 -3.08 -0.97
N SER A 751 15.12 -4.30 -1.23
CA SER A 751 14.32 -5.36 -1.83
C SER A 751 13.09 -5.61 -0.97
N ASN A 752 11.94 -5.89 -1.60
CA ASN A 752 10.71 -6.21 -0.87
C ASN A 752 10.84 -7.56 -0.18
N ILE A 753 11.17 -7.53 1.10
CA ILE A 753 11.38 -8.69 1.96
C ILE A 753 10.23 -8.76 2.95
N SER A 754 9.72 -9.95 3.21
CA SER A 754 8.66 -10.23 4.19
C SER A 754 9.17 -11.14 5.31
N GLY A 755 8.48 -11.15 6.45
CA GLY A 755 8.78 -12.00 7.59
C GLY A 755 9.95 -11.52 8.47
N ILE A 756 10.30 -12.32 9.49
CA ILE A 756 11.29 -11.97 10.51
C ILE A 756 12.70 -12.35 10.06
N HIS A 757 13.62 -11.38 10.04
CA HIS A 757 15.02 -11.58 9.65
C HIS A 757 16.00 -10.86 10.60
N ASP A 758 17.26 -11.29 10.60
CA ASP A 758 18.34 -10.48 11.18
C ASP A 758 18.89 -9.53 10.11
N ILE A 759 18.76 -8.22 10.30
CA ILE A 759 19.35 -7.19 9.42
C ILE A 759 20.77 -6.85 9.91
N TYR A 760 21.73 -6.92 8.99
CA TYR A 760 23.11 -6.48 9.15
C TYR A 760 23.33 -5.19 8.36
N MET A 761 23.77 -4.13 9.03
CA MET A 761 24.30 -2.92 8.39
C MET A 761 25.82 -3.04 8.36
N VAL A 762 26.38 -3.29 7.18
CA VAL A 762 27.83 -3.46 6.99
C VAL A 762 28.42 -2.17 6.43
N PHE A 763 29.31 -1.55 7.19
CA PHE A 763 29.93 -0.29 6.83
C PHE A 763 31.03 -0.52 5.78
N LYS A 764 31.03 0.27 4.71
CA LYS A 764 31.99 0.17 3.60
C LYS A 764 32.59 1.54 3.29
N GLY A 765 33.91 1.60 3.13
CA GLY A 765 34.63 2.84 2.82
C GLY A 765 35.95 2.97 3.57
N ALA A 766 36.30 4.19 3.98
CA ALA A 766 37.45 4.45 4.84
C ALA A 766 37.18 4.02 6.30
N ASN A 767 38.08 4.33 7.23
CA ASN A 767 37.79 4.17 8.66
C ASN A 767 36.98 5.38 9.17
N ASP A 768 36.15 5.16 10.19
CA ASP A 768 35.27 6.14 10.82
C ASP A 768 34.29 6.80 9.83
N ILE A 769 33.55 5.99 9.07
CA ILE A 769 32.77 6.49 7.92
C ILE A 769 31.57 7.35 8.32
N CYS A 770 30.94 7.06 9.46
CA CYS A 770 29.83 7.83 9.98
C CYS A 770 29.61 7.60 11.47
N LYS A 771 28.87 8.52 12.08
CA LYS A 771 28.19 8.32 13.36
C LYS A 771 26.74 7.98 13.04
N LEU A 772 26.21 6.88 13.58
CA LEU A 772 24.87 6.37 13.28
C LEU A 772 24.00 6.44 14.55
N ASP A 773 22.95 7.25 14.52
CA ASP A 773 22.02 7.48 15.64
C ASP A 773 20.93 6.40 15.66
N TRP A 774 20.08 6.38 14.65
CA TRP A 774 19.00 5.39 14.51
C TRP A 774 18.77 5.02 13.05
N PHE A 775 18.07 3.92 12.82
CA PHE A 775 17.60 3.50 11.50
C PHE A 775 16.15 3.00 11.54
N ARG A 776 15.48 2.90 10.39
CA ARG A 776 14.14 2.30 10.27
C ARG A 776 13.92 1.66 8.91
N LEU A 777 13.02 0.67 8.85
CA LEU A 777 12.49 0.13 7.60
C LEU A 777 11.25 0.94 7.19
N ILE A 778 10.82 0.83 5.94
CA ILE A 778 9.67 1.59 5.43
C ILE A 778 8.83 0.62 4.59
N LYS A 779 7.58 0.42 5.01
CA LYS A 779 6.54 -0.25 4.23
C LYS A 779 5.70 0.77 3.48
N ASN A 780 5.22 0.40 2.30
CA ASN A 780 4.42 1.25 1.42
C ASN A 780 5.17 2.52 1.01
N TYR A 781 6.05 2.38 0.01
CA TYR A 781 6.42 3.53 -0.83
C TYR A 781 5.35 3.84 -1.89
N THR A 782 4.22 3.14 -1.87
CA THR A 782 3.05 3.42 -2.70
C THR A 782 2.05 4.28 -1.94
N TYR A 783 2.30 5.58 -1.93
CA TYR A 783 1.23 6.53 -2.20
C TYR A 783 1.26 6.85 -3.69
N GLU A 784 0.06 7.00 -4.24
CA GLU A 784 -0.29 7.10 -5.65
C GLU A 784 0.60 8.02 -6.51
N LEU A 785 0.68 7.64 -7.78
CA LEU A 785 1.45 8.26 -8.88
C LEU A 785 0.79 9.58 -9.38
N PRO A 786 1.34 10.17 -10.44
CA PRO A 786 2.13 11.40 -10.47
C PRO A 786 1.24 12.66 -10.38
N GLU A 787 1.41 13.47 -9.33
CA GLU A 787 0.80 14.81 -9.31
C GLU A 787 1.53 15.67 -10.34
N ILE A 788 0.79 16.32 -11.24
CA ILE A 788 1.27 17.53 -11.89
C ILE A 788 1.66 18.48 -10.75
N ILE A 789 2.95 18.74 -10.59
CA ILE A 789 3.47 19.64 -9.56
C ILE A 789 3.42 21.05 -10.15
N GLN A 790 2.55 21.89 -9.60
CA GLN A 790 2.50 23.30 -9.99
C GLN A 790 3.84 23.95 -9.66
N ALA A 791 4.36 24.75 -10.59
CA ALA A 791 5.64 25.38 -10.44
C ALA A 791 5.62 26.38 -9.27
N GLU A 792 4.49 27.05 -9.05
CA GLU A 792 4.25 28.00 -7.96
C GLU A 792 4.09 27.34 -6.59
N ASP A 793 3.88 26.01 -6.52
CA ASP A 793 3.74 25.24 -5.27
C ASP A 793 5.10 24.79 -4.69
N PHE A 794 6.15 25.57 -4.93
CA PHE A 794 7.47 25.27 -4.38
C PHE A 794 7.49 25.35 -2.84
N SER A 795 8.21 24.43 -2.21
CA SER A 795 8.45 24.41 -0.76
C SER A 795 9.46 25.49 -0.32
N ASN A 796 10.39 25.85 -1.20
CA ASN A 796 11.36 26.91 -0.99
C ASN A 796 11.88 27.43 -2.34
N MET A 797 12.43 28.64 -2.38
CA MET A 797 12.97 29.21 -3.61
C MET A 797 14.13 30.18 -3.37
N ASN A 798 14.84 30.53 -4.44
CA ASN A 798 15.80 31.61 -4.47
C ASN A 798 15.75 32.34 -5.83
N GLY A 799 15.48 33.65 -5.78
CA GLY A 799 15.62 34.58 -6.91
C GLY A 799 14.44 34.63 -7.89
N VAL A 800 13.55 33.63 -7.87
CA VAL A 800 12.32 33.59 -8.67
C VAL A 800 11.15 34.34 -8.01
N GLU A 801 10.13 34.69 -8.79
CA GLU A 801 8.90 35.31 -8.29
C GLU A 801 7.65 34.65 -8.91
N ILE A 802 6.57 34.57 -8.14
CA ILE A 802 5.25 34.17 -8.66
C ILE A 802 4.67 35.33 -9.46
N GLN A 803 4.17 35.04 -10.67
CA GLN A 803 3.60 36.05 -11.55
C GLN A 803 2.29 36.64 -10.99
N PRO A 804 1.89 37.87 -11.38
CA PRO A 804 0.75 38.59 -10.78
C PRO A 804 -0.60 37.86 -10.84
N GLU A 805 -0.80 36.98 -11.82
CA GLU A 805 -1.97 36.12 -11.98
C GLU A 805 -1.99 34.93 -11.01
N GLY A 806 -0.84 34.60 -10.39
CA GLY A 806 -0.71 33.62 -9.32
C GLY A 806 -0.63 32.16 -9.75
N THR A 807 -0.52 31.87 -11.05
CA THR A 807 -0.56 30.49 -11.59
C THR A 807 0.75 30.06 -12.24
N THR A 808 1.80 30.89 -12.21
CA THR A 808 3.09 30.57 -12.84
C THR A 808 4.24 31.22 -12.07
N VAL A 809 5.44 30.65 -12.19
CA VAL A 809 6.70 31.22 -11.69
C VAL A 809 7.48 31.85 -12.83
N GLY A 810 7.94 33.09 -12.64
CA GLY A 810 8.78 33.83 -13.58
C GLY A 810 10.04 34.40 -12.92
N TRP A 811 10.73 35.29 -13.65
CA TRP A 811 12.03 35.87 -13.26
C TRP A 811 13.11 34.82 -12.96
N CYS A 812 13.05 33.68 -13.65
CA CYS A 812 14.02 32.61 -13.52
C CYS A 812 15.37 33.03 -14.14
N ASP A 813 16.31 33.56 -13.35
CA ASP A 813 17.63 34.00 -13.82
C ASP A 813 18.75 33.00 -13.45
N ASP A 814 19.97 33.29 -13.90
CA ASP A 814 21.14 32.43 -13.71
C ASP A 814 21.48 32.23 -12.22
N GLY A 815 21.38 30.99 -11.74
CA GLY A 815 21.63 30.62 -10.34
C GLY A 815 20.37 30.61 -9.46
N ASP A 816 19.21 30.97 -10.00
CA ASP A 816 17.93 30.88 -9.30
C ASP A 816 17.43 29.44 -9.25
N TRP A 817 16.59 29.14 -8.26
CA TRP A 817 16.07 27.79 -8.10
C TRP A 817 14.73 27.71 -7.37
N LEU A 818 14.00 26.64 -7.67
CA LEU A 818 12.80 26.17 -6.99
C LEU A 818 13.10 24.85 -6.27
N CYS A 819 12.53 24.64 -5.09
CA CYS A 819 12.69 23.43 -4.28
C CYS A 819 11.33 22.84 -3.94
N TYR A 820 11.16 21.54 -4.14
CA TYR A 820 9.96 20.78 -3.81
C TYR A 820 10.35 19.67 -2.85
N ASN A 821 9.90 19.77 -1.61
CA ASN A 821 10.33 18.84 -0.58
C ASN A 821 9.63 17.49 -0.75
N ARG A 822 10.38 16.41 -0.57
CA ARG A 822 9.84 15.05 -0.44
C ARG A 822 9.01 14.60 -1.65
N VAL A 823 9.49 14.89 -2.86
CA VAL A 823 8.95 14.31 -4.10
C VAL A 823 9.21 12.81 -4.09
N ASN A 824 8.15 12.02 -4.22
CA ASN A 824 8.23 10.56 -4.20
C ASN A 824 8.40 10.01 -5.62
N PHE A 825 9.56 9.41 -5.88
CA PHE A 825 9.86 8.79 -7.17
C PHE A 825 9.45 7.31 -7.26
N GLY A 826 8.89 6.73 -6.20
CA GLY A 826 8.45 5.33 -6.15
C GLY A 826 9.55 4.38 -6.64
N ASN A 827 9.19 3.52 -7.60
CA ASN A 827 10.08 2.54 -8.24
C ASN A 827 10.96 3.11 -9.36
N GLY A 828 10.88 4.40 -9.67
CA GLY A 828 11.67 5.02 -10.72
C GLY A 828 10.85 5.84 -11.70
N TYR A 829 11.33 7.04 -12.02
CA TYR A 829 10.91 7.80 -13.18
C TYR A 829 12.09 8.11 -14.08
N ASN A 830 11.88 8.05 -15.40
CA ASN A 830 12.91 8.26 -16.41
C ASN A 830 12.65 9.49 -17.29
N GLY A 831 11.54 10.18 -17.08
CA GLY A 831 11.12 11.37 -17.80
C GLY A 831 10.79 12.52 -16.85
N PHE A 832 10.99 13.74 -17.34
CA PHE A 832 10.55 14.97 -16.72
C PHE A 832 9.94 15.84 -17.81
N THR A 833 8.71 16.28 -17.61
CA THR A 833 8.01 17.20 -18.53
C THR A 833 7.65 18.46 -17.75
N ALA A 834 7.87 19.63 -18.33
CA ALA A 834 7.41 20.89 -17.77
C ALA A 834 6.63 21.70 -18.80
N ARG A 835 5.53 22.31 -18.38
CA ARG A 835 4.78 23.28 -19.17
C ARG A 835 5.39 24.66 -18.95
N VAL A 836 5.98 25.21 -20.00
CA VAL A 836 6.83 26.40 -19.93
C VAL A 836 6.50 27.42 -21.02
N GLY A 837 6.58 28.71 -20.68
CA GLY A 837 6.51 29.83 -21.62
C GLY A 837 7.87 30.51 -21.77
N VAL A 838 8.42 30.51 -22.98
CA VAL A 838 9.77 31.03 -23.26
C VAL A 838 9.71 31.91 -24.50
N ASP A 839 10.08 33.18 -24.37
CA ASP A 839 10.20 34.05 -25.53
C ASP A 839 11.37 33.60 -26.44
N ASN A 840 11.18 33.69 -27.75
CA ASN A 840 12.12 33.17 -28.75
C ASN A 840 13.52 33.80 -28.66
N GLU A 841 13.66 35.02 -28.13
CA GLU A 841 14.98 35.65 -27.90
C GLU A 841 15.84 34.88 -26.89
N TYR A 842 15.19 34.10 -26.03
CA TYR A 842 15.77 33.46 -24.86
C TYR A 842 15.86 31.94 -24.94
N ALA A 843 15.57 31.37 -26.11
CA ALA A 843 15.72 29.95 -26.40
C ALA A 843 17.17 29.47 -26.23
N GLY A 844 17.34 28.23 -25.76
CA GLY A 844 18.64 27.59 -25.53
C GLY A 844 19.16 27.67 -24.09
N ARG A 845 18.36 28.21 -23.17
CA ARG A 845 18.61 28.17 -21.72
C ARG A 845 18.21 26.82 -21.14
N VAL A 846 18.56 26.57 -19.88
CA VAL A 846 18.33 25.26 -19.28
C VAL A 846 17.74 25.35 -17.89
N ALA A 847 16.89 24.37 -17.57
CA ALA A 847 16.50 24.05 -16.21
C ALA A 847 17.15 22.71 -15.83
N LYS A 848 17.95 22.71 -14.77
CA LYS A 848 18.62 21.52 -14.23
C LYS A 848 17.81 20.93 -13.09
N ILE A 849 17.48 19.65 -13.21
CA ILE A 849 16.72 18.92 -12.20
C ILE A 849 17.74 18.23 -11.29
N ARG A 850 17.76 18.60 -10.01
CA ARG A 850 18.73 18.14 -9.00
C ARG A 850 18.04 17.59 -7.77
N LEU A 851 18.74 16.76 -7.01
CA LEU A 851 18.25 16.17 -5.76
C LEU A 851 18.94 16.73 -4.53
N ASP A 852 18.17 16.89 -3.48
CA ASP A 852 18.53 17.13 -2.07
C ASP A 852 19.28 18.44 -1.78
N SER A 853 19.80 19.13 -2.81
CA SER A 853 20.30 20.51 -2.72
C SER A 853 20.43 21.17 -4.12
N PRO A 854 20.55 22.52 -4.21
CA PRO A 854 20.79 23.21 -5.48
C PRO A 854 22.09 22.81 -6.20
N THR A 855 23.04 22.22 -5.47
CA THR A 855 24.31 21.70 -5.98
C THR A 855 24.36 20.17 -5.97
N GLY A 856 23.26 19.50 -5.62
CA GLY A 856 23.20 18.06 -5.44
C GLY A 856 23.20 17.31 -6.77
N ARG A 857 22.95 15.99 -6.70
CA ARG A 857 23.02 15.10 -7.86
C ARG A 857 22.15 15.64 -8.99
N LEU A 858 22.75 15.90 -10.15
CA LEU A 858 22.03 16.24 -11.38
C LEU A 858 21.36 14.98 -11.92
N ILE A 859 20.05 15.03 -12.11
CA ILE A 859 19.27 13.89 -12.60
C ILE A 859 18.72 14.13 -13.99
N GLY A 860 18.50 15.38 -14.40
CA GLY A 860 18.15 15.72 -15.79
C GLY A 860 18.45 17.18 -16.12
N THR A 861 18.40 17.50 -17.41
CA THR A 861 18.56 18.88 -17.90
C THR A 861 17.54 19.12 -19.00
N LEU A 862 16.60 20.02 -18.75
CA LEU A 862 15.59 20.45 -19.72
C LEU A 862 16.14 21.62 -20.54
N ASN A 863 16.24 21.44 -21.86
CA ASN A 863 16.71 22.48 -22.78
C ASN A 863 15.53 23.31 -23.29
N LEU A 864 15.42 24.54 -22.82
CA LEU A 864 14.26 25.41 -23.04
C LEU A 864 14.24 25.97 -24.46
N GLN A 865 13.22 25.61 -25.22
CA GLN A 865 12.95 26.12 -26.57
C GLN A 865 11.98 27.30 -26.53
N GLY A 866 12.10 28.21 -27.50
CA GLY A 866 11.17 29.33 -27.63
C GLY A 866 9.77 28.86 -28.03
N THR A 867 8.75 29.27 -27.29
CA THR A 867 7.34 28.88 -27.45
C THR A 867 6.52 29.96 -28.15
N GLY A 868 7.14 31.05 -28.59
CA GLY A 868 6.47 32.17 -29.25
C GLY A 868 6.12 33.36 -28.33
N GLY A 869 6.44 33.29 -27.04
CA GLY A 869 6.33 34.40 -26.08
C GLY A 869 6.15 33.91 -24.64
N TRP A 870 6.37 34.81 -23.66
CA TRP A 870 6.27 34.50 -22.22
C TRP A 870 4.92 33.94 -21.76
N GLU A 871 3.85 34.28 -22.48
CA GLU A 871 2.47 33.89 -22.18
C GLU A 871 1.98 32.70 -23.03
N VAL A 872 2.85 32.14 -23.88
CA VAL A 872 2.53 31.00 -24.75
C VAL A 872 3.20 29.77 -24.16
N PHE A 873 2.44 28.91 -23.52
CA PHE A 873 2.97 27.74 -22.82
C PHE A 873 2.93 26.50 -23.70
N GLU A 874 4.07 25.81 -23.80
CA GLU A 874 4.20 24.50 -24.44
C GLU A 874 4.87 23.53 -23.47
N GLU A 875 4.55 22.24 -23.60
CA GLU A 875 5.22 21.17 -22.86
C GLU A 875 6.60 20.90 -23.45
N GLN A 876 7.60 20.81 -22.59
CA GLN A 876 8.96 20.47 -22.97
C GLN A 876 9.48 19.40 -22.02
N SER A 877 10.14 18.38 -22.57
CA SER A 877 10.54 17.19 -21.82
C SER A 877 12.04 16.91 -21.88
N THR A 878 12.54 16.22 -20.86
CA THR A 878 13.89 15.66 -20.82
C THR A 878 13.87 14.30 -20.13
N ILE A 879 14.93 13.53 -20.34
CA ILE A 879 15.15 12.27 -19.62
C ILE A 879 15.78 12.61 -18.28
N VAL A 880 15.31 11.94 -17.22
CA VAL A 880 15.96 11.96 -15.91
C VAL A 880 16.56 10.59 -15.61
N SER A 881 17.69 10.56 -14.89
CA SER A 881 18.25 9.31 -14.39
C SER A 881 17.27 8.68 -13.41
N GLY A 882 17.00 7.37 -13.51
CA GLY A 882 16.00 6.60 -12.75
C GLY A 882 16.11 6.71 -11.23
N VAL A 883 15.66 7.84 -10.69
CA VAL A 883 15.64 8.17 -9.27
C VAL A 883 14.47 7.44 -8.63
N ARG A 884 14.67 6.90 -7.43
CA ARG A 884 13.69 6.12 -6.67
C ARG A 884 13.59 6.69 -5.28
N GLY A 885 12.47 6.45 -4.60
CA GLY A 885 12.30 6.93 -3.23
C GLY A 885 12.02 8.44 -3.13
N LEU A 886 12.02 8.97 -1.91
CA LEU A 886 11.74 10.38 -1.61
C LEU A 886 13.02 11.21 -1.70
N HIS A 887 12.92 12.32 -2.42
CA HIS A 887 13.98 13.33 -2.49
C HIS A 887 13.40 14.73 -2.43
N ASP A 888 14.20 15.69 -1.98
CA ASP A 888 13.89 17.10 -2.24
C ASP A 888 14.34 17.41 -3.68
N VAL A 889 13.45 17.90 -4.54
CA VAL A 889 13.74 18.18 -5.95
C VAL A 889 14.02 19.67 -6.13
N TYR A 890 15.15 19.96 -6.73
CA TYR A 890 15.57 21.31 -7.09
C TYR A 890 15.51 21.51 -8.60
N ILE A 891 14.81 22.54 -9.06
CA ILE A 891 14.89 23.03 -10.44
C ILE A 891 15.80 24.27 -10.42
N VAL A 892 16.98 24.16 -11.03
CA VAL A 892 18.01 25.22 -11.01
C VAL A 892 18.16 25.81 -12.42
N PHE A 893 18.02 27.12 -12.54
CA PHE A 893 18.02 27.82 -13.82
C PHE A 893 19.42 28.29 -14.20
N GLU A 894 19.80 28.08 -15.47
CA GLU A 894 21.09 28.51 -16.02
C GLU A 894 20.96 29.04 -17.46
N GLY A 895 21.88 29.92 -17.85
CA GLY A 895 21.97 30.45 -19.21
C GLY A 895 21.66 31.96 -19.32
N GLY A 896 21.78 32.71 -18.22
CA GLY A 896 21.53 34.15 -18.16
C GLY A 896 20.09 34.53 -17.83
N ILE A 897 19.76 35.82 -18.01
CA ILE A 897 18.51 36.41 -17.50
C ILE A 897 17.24 35.97 -18.25
N GLY A 898 16.31 35.25 -17.60
CA GLY A 898 14.98 34.89 -18.12
C GLY A 898 14.86 33.48 -18.74
N ALA A 899 15.17 32.42 -18.01
CA ALA A 899 15.08 31.04 -18.48
C ALA A 899 13.69 30.65 -19.02
N GLY A 900 12.60 31.12 -18.41
CA GLY A 900 11.23 30.83 -18.81
C GLY A 900 10.24 31.11 -17.69
N ASN A 901 8.95 31.19 -18.03
CA ASN A 901 7.85 31.08 -17.08
C ASN A 901 7.46 29.60 -16.96
N PHE A 902 7.36 29.08 -15.74
CA PHE A 902 6.98 27.69 -15.47
C PHE A 902 5.58 27.66 -14.86
N ASP A 903 4.72 26.79 -15.39
CA ASP A 903 3.34 26.60 -14.94
C ASP A 903 3.25 25.33 -14.09
N TRP A 904 3.66 24.19 -14.64
CA TRP A 904 3.77 22.95 -13.89
C TRP A 904 4.84 22.03 -14.45
N PHE A 905 5.19 20.99 -13.71
CA PHE A 905 6.01 19.89 -14.19
C PHE A 905 5.54 18.55 -13.61
N GLU A 906 5.95 17.47 -14.26
CA GLU A 906 5.72 16.11 -13.81
C GLU A 906 6.98 15.27 -13.99
N PHE A 907 7.10 14.23 -13.17
CA PHE A 907 7.98 13.12 -13.45
C PHE A 907 7.15 12.01 -14.07
N SER A 908 7.57 11.55 -15.24
CA SER A 908 6.88 10.51 -15.98
C SER A 908 7.81 9.33 -16.21
N ASN A 909 7.21 8.14 -16.35
CA ASN A 909 7.83 7.13 -17.18
C ASN A 909 7.42 7.49 -18.60
N PRO A 910 8.36 7.79 -19.52
CA PRO A 910 8.01 8.22 -20.86
C PRO A 910 6.98 7.24 -21.42
N ILE A 911 5.93 7.77 -22.07
CA ILE A 911 4.86 6.96 -22.67
C ILE A 911 5.51 5.81 -23.42
N SER A 912 5.30 4.62 -22.88
CA SER A 912 5.78 3.37 -23.40
C SER A 912 5.22 3.22 -24.81
N SER A 913 6.08 3.32 -25.83
CA SER A 913 5.88 2.45 -26.99
C SER A 913 6.26 1.07 -26.48
N THR A 914 5.24 0.30 -26.09
CA THR A 914 5.40 -1.00 -25.44
C THR A 914 6.35 -1.85 -26.27
N LEU A 915 7.35 -2.42 -25.59
CA LEU A 915 8.13 -3.50 -26.17
C LEU A 915 7.16 -4.58 -26.68
N PRO A 916 7.52 -5.34 -27.73
CA PRO A 916 6.69 -6.44 -28.20
C PRO A 916 6.24 -7.30 -27.02
N VAL A 917 4.94 -7.67 -27.01
CA VAL A 917 4.34 -8.57 -26.01
C VAL A 917 5.31 -9.72 -25.75
N ASP A 918 5.67 -9.89 -24.48
CA ASP A 918 6.60 -10.88 -23.91
C ASP A 918 8.08 -10.47 -23.77
N LEU A 919 8.52 -9.26 -24.13
CA LEU A 919 9.89 -8.77 -23.86
C LEU A 919 9.96 -7.79 -22.68
N GLU A 920 10.91 -7.99 -21.78
CA GLU A 920 11.22 -7.12 -20.63
C GLU A 920 12.63 -6.52 -20.75
N LEU A 921 12.81 -5.26 -20.32
CA LEU A 921 14.12 -4.65 -20.19
C LEU A 921 14.69 -4.90 -18.78
N LEU A 922 15.91 -5.40 -18.71
CA LEU A 922 16.66 -5.61 -17.48
C LEU A 922 18.06 -5.04 -17.62
N ASP A 923 18.52 -4.26 -16.65
CA ASP A 923 19.93 -3.92 -16.53
C ASP A 923 20.68 -4.99 -15.73
N ILE A 924 21.73 -5.54 -16.33
CA ILE A 924 22.62 -6.50 -15.69
C ILE A 924 23.77 -5.74 -15.04
N GLY A 925 24.07 -6.05 -13.77
CA GLY A 925 25.21 -5.50 -13.04
C GLY A 925 25.15 -4.02 -12.67
N ILE A 926 23.95 -3.43 -12.70
CA ILE A 926 23.68 -2.06 -12.23
C ILE A 926 24.63 -1.04 -12.90
N PRO A 927 24.55 -0.86 -14.22
CA PRO A 927 25.32 0.16 -14.92
C PRO A 927 24.98 1.55 -14.36
N LEU A 928 25.97 2.45 -14.32
CA LEU A 928 25.80 3.81 -13.78
C LEU A 928 24.72 4.61 -14.54
N ILE A 929 24.55 4.33 -15.84
CA ILE A 929 23.44 4.81 -16.65
C ILE A 929 22.52 3.63 -16.93
N THR A 930 21.29 3.71 -16.42
CA THR A 930 20.24 2.72 -16.66
C THR A 930 19.94 2.60 -18.15
N GLY A 931 19.79 1.37 -18.62
CA GLY A 931 19.38 1.08 -19.97
C GLY A 931 17.97 1.62 -20.29
N SER A 932 17.71 1.86 -21.55
CA SER A 932 16.37 2.18 -22.05
C SER A 932 16.08 1.37 -23.30
N ALA A 933 14.81 1.07 -23.55
CA ALA A 933 14.39 0.41 -24.77
C ALA A 933 13.07 0.99 -25.24
N SER A 934 12.94 1.18 -26.55
CA SER A 934 11.70 1.60 -27.21
C SER A 934 11.48 0.78 -28.48
N TYR A 935 10.22 0.50 -28.80
CA TYR A 935 9.88 -0.26 -30.00
C TYR A 935 8.90 0.52 -30.86
N ASP A 936 9.37 1.00 -32.02
CA ASP A 936 8.55 1.76 -32.96
C ASP A 936 8.78 1.26 -34.39
N ASN A 937 7.74 1.26 -35.22
CA ASN A 937 7.82 0.88 -36.63
C ASN A 937 8.52 -0.48 -36.91
N GLN A 938 8.30 -1.47 -36.03
CA GLN A 938 8.95 -2.79 -36.06
C GLN A 938 10.47 -2.79 -35.82
N GLU A 939 11.02 -1.71 -35.27
CA GLU A 939 12.43 -1.57 -34.89
C GLU A 939 12.54 -1.30 -33.37
N LEU A 940 13.29 -2.15 -32.68
CA LEU A 940 13.69 -2.01 -31.29
C LEU A 940 14.94 -1.13 -31.20
N SER A 941 14.86 -0.03 -30.46
CA SER A 941 16.00 0.80 -30.09
C SER A 941 16.36 0.52 -28.63
N VAL A 942 17.54 -0.06 -28.37
CA VAL A 942 18.03 -0.35 -27.02
C VAL A 942 19.24 0.52 -26.74
N THR A 943 19.17 1.34 -25.69
CA THR A 943 20.32 2.06 -25.15
C THR A 943 20.84 1.32 -23.92
N GLY A 944 22.12 0.98 -23.92
CA GLY A 944 22.78 0.34 -22.78
C GLY A 944 24.10 1.01 -22.46
N ALA A 945 24.37 1.18 -21.18
CA ALA A 945 25.69 1.55 -20.68
C ALA A 945 26.29 0.40 -19.87
N GLY A 946 27.57 0.49 -19.53
CA GLY A 946 28.19 -0.44 -18.61
C GLY A 946 29.66 -0.68 -18.91
N SER A 947 30.37 -1.21 -17.92
CA SER A 947 31.81 -1.46 -18.02
C SER A 947 32.16 -2.47 -19.11
N ASP A 948 31.49 -3.63 -19.16
CA ASP A 948 31.56 -4.58 -20.27
C ASP A 948 30.58 -5.77 -20.10
N ILE A 949 30.36 -6.56 -21.16
CA ILE A 949 29.93 -7.97 -21.09
C ILE A 949 31.18 -8.86 -21.17
N TRP A 950 31.93 -8.98 -20.08
CA TRP A 950 33.21 -9.69 -20.03
C TRP A 950 33.67 -10.00 -18.59
N GLY A 951 34.80 -10.70 -18.45
CA GLY A 951 35.47 -10.89 -17.17
C GLY A 951 34.68 -11.76 -16.20
N SER A 952 34.65 -11.38 -14.91
CA SER A 952 33.92 -12.10 -13.86
C SER A 952 32.54 -11.51 -13.55
N SER A 953 32.19 -10.33 -14.08
CA SER A 953 30.88 -9.69 -13.89
C SER A 953 30.58 -8.75 -15.06
N ASP A 954 29.31 -8.70 -15.47
CA ASP A 954 28.83 -7.99 -16.64
C ASP A 954 28.06 -6.72 -16.25
N GLN A 955 28.10 -5.68 -17.09
CA GLN A 955 27.29 -4.47 -17.00
C GLN A 955 26.74 -4.07 -18.37
N PHE A 956 25.42 -4.16 -18.55
CA PHE A 956 24.75 -3.91 -19.83
C PHE A 956 23.22 -3.84 -19.72
N ALA A 957 22.55 -3.35 -20.78
CA ALA A 957 21.09 -3.39 -20.91
C ALA A 957 20.64 -4.64 -21.69
N TYR A 958 19.61 -5.33 -21.19
CA TYR A 958 19.16 -6.63 -21.70
C TYR A 958 17.64 -6.68 -21.92
N VAL A 959 17.21 -6.61 -23.18
CA VAL A 959 15.80 -6.81 -23.56
C VAL A 959 15.57 -8.29 -23.79
N ASN A 960 14.81 -8.97 -22.93
CA ASN A 960 14.80 -10.42 -22.83
C ASN A 960 13.42 -11.01 -22.51
N LYS A 961 13.29 -12.33 -22.65
CA LYS A 961 12.17 -13.12 -22.12
C LYS A 961 12.63 -14.48 -21.63
N LEU A 962 11.80 -15.15 -20.82
CA LEU A 962 12.06 -16.53 -20.44
C LEU A 962 11.76 -17.48 -21.60
N VAL A 963 12.64 -18.45 -21.80
CA VAL A 963 12.47 -19.57 -22.74
C VAL A 963 12.81 -20.88 -22.04
N LYS A 964 12.12 -21.96 -22.43
CA LYS A 964 12.26 -23.29 -21.85
C LYS A 964 12.74 -24.30 -22.89
N GLY A 965 13.66 -25.18 -22.49
CA GLY A 965 14.14 -26.30 -23.29
C GLY A 965 15.11 -25.91 -24.41
N ASN A 966 14.89 -26.49 -25.59
CA ASN A 966 15.57 -26.10 -26.82
C ASN A 966 14.96 -24.78 -27.32
N SER A 967 15.80 -23.86 -27.78
CA SER A 967 15.36 -22.50 -28.11
C SER A 967 16.23 -21.87 -29.20
N GLU A 968 15.66 -20.91 -29.93
CA GLU A 968 16.35 -20.18 -30.99
C GLU A 968 16.07 -18.68 -30.85
N ILE A 969 17.10 -17.85 -31.04
CA ILE A 969 17.01 -16.40 -31.16
C ILE A 969 17.47 -16.02 -32.57
N ILE A 970 16.66 -15.27 -33.31
CA ILE A 970 16.98 -14.63 -34.58
C ILE A 970 16.70 -13.13 -34.43
N ALA A 971 17.64 -12.27 -34.82
CA ALA A 971 17.35 -10.85 -34.99
C ALA A 971 18.28 -10.21 -36.03
N ARG A 972 17.89 -9.07 -36.59
CA ARG A 972 18.77 -8.25 -37.43
C ARG A 972 19.18 -6.99 -36.69
N VAL A 973 20.47 -6.87 -36.41
CA VAL A 973 21.04 -5.63 -35.86
C VAL A 973 21.23 -4.66 -37.03
N THR A 974 20.53 -3.53 -37.00
CA THR A 974 20.51 -2.53 -38.07
C THR A 974 21.56 -1.44 -37.87
N SER A 975 21.83 -1.06 -36.62
CA SER A 975 22.95 -0.17 -36.27
C SER A 975 23.38 -0.32 -34.82
N LEU A 976 24.59 0.17 -34.53
CA LEU A 976 25.12 0.40 -33.19
C LEU A 976 25.91 1.71 -33.23
N VAL A 977 25.67 2.61 -32.27
CA VAL A 977 26.46 3.84 -32.12
C VAL A 977 27.88 3.48 -31.67
N ASP A 978 28.88 3.99 -32.38
CA ASP A 978 30.30 3.78 -32.08
C ASP A 978 30.75 4.71 -30.94
N THR A 979 30.47 4.29 -29.70
CA THR A 979 30.90 4.98 -28.47
C THR A 979 32.25 4.48 -27.97
N ASP A 980 32.61 3.24 -28.30
CA ASP A 980 33.89 2.58 -28.01
C ASP A 980 34.14 1.47 -29.04
N GLU A 981 35.40 1.13 -29.33
CA GLU A 981 35.75 0.05 -30.26
C GLU A 981 35.21 -1.33 -29.85
N TRP A 982 34.91 -1.51 -28.56
CA TRP A 982 34.33 -2.68 -27.93
C TRP A 982 32.90 -2.46 -27.43
N ALA A 983 32.20 -1.39 -27.82
CA ALA A 983 30.75 -1.32 -27.63
C ALA A 983 30.09 -2.56 -28.28
N LYS A 984 29.06 -3.11 -27.64
CA LYS A 984 28.47 -4.42 -28.01
C LYS A 984 26.97 -4.30 -28.24
N ALA A 985 26.49 -4.99 -29.27
CA ALA A 985 25.07 -5.29 -29.45
C ALA A 985 24.91 -6.71 -29.99
N GLY A 986 23.91 -7.48 -29.55
CA GLY A 986 23.74 -8.82 -30.08
C GLY A 986 22.68 -9.67 -29.39
N LEU A 987 22.74 -10.98 -29.64
CA LEU A 987 21.82 -11.97 -29.09
C LEU A 987 22.43 -12.61 -27.86
N MET A 988 21.65 -12.92 -26.83
CA MET A 988 22.14 -13.60 -25.63
C MET A 988 21.17 -14.65 -25.11
N PHE A 989 21.71 -15.78 -24.65
CA PHE A 989 21.10 -16.66 -23.67
C PHE A 989 21.83 -16.50 -22.33
N ARG A 990 21.09 -16.32 -21.24
CA ARG A 990 21.64 -16.12 -19.89
C ARG A 990 20.81 -16.90 -18.87
N GLU A 991 21.46 -17.60 -17.94
CA GLU A 991 20.75 -18.42 -16.96
C GLU A 991 19.92 -17.58 -15.97
N SER A 992 20.49 -16.48 -15.46
CA SER A 992 19.85 -15.61 -14.46
C SER A 992 20.08 -14.12 -14.74
N GLY A 993 19.41 -13.25 -13.96
CA GLY A 993 19.65 -11.79 -13.99
C GLY A 993 20.91 -11.34 -13.25
N ASP A 994 21.64 -12.25 -12.62
CA ASP A 994 22.85 -11.92 -11.84
C ASP A 994 23.94 -11.40 -12.77
N SER A 995 24.78 -10.47 -12.30
CA SER A 995 25.85 -9.88 -13.11
C SER A 995 26.97 -10.86 -13.47
N ASP A 996 27.11 -11.94 -12.71
CA ASP A 996 28.15 -12.95 -12.87
C ASP A 996 27.63 -14.27 -13.48
N SER A 997 26.36 -14.31 -13.91
CA SER A 997 25.69 -15.50 -14.46
C SER A 997 26.41 -16.10 -15.67
N ASN A 998 26.35 -17.43 -15.80
CA ASN A 998 26.68 -18.12 -17.04
C ASN A 998 25.80 -17.61 -18.19
N PHE A 999 26.44 -17.35 -19.33
CA PHE A 999 25.78 -16.83 -20.53
C PHE A 999 26.47 -17.33 -21.80
N VAL A 1000 25.76 -17.24 -22.92
CA VAL A 1000 26.32 -17.32 -24.28
C VAL A 1000 25.73 -16.18 -25.08
N ASP A 1001 26.57 -15.37 -25.72
CA ASP A 1001 26.14 -14.28 -26.59
C ASP A 1001 26.78 -14.35 -27.98
N LEU A 1002 26.10 -13.72 -28.94
CA LEU A 1002 26.57 -13.52 -30.30
C LEU A 1002 26.46 -12.03 -30.59
N ILE A 1003 27.60 -11.33 -30.52
CA ILE A 1003 27.66 -9.87 -30.47
C ILE A 1003 28.48 -9.27 -31.61
N VAL A 1004 28.06 -8.09 -32.05
CA VAL A 1004 28.77 -7.24 -33.01
C VAL A 1004 29.41 -6.05 -32.29
N THR A 1005 30.57 -5.62 -32.79
CA THR A 1005 31.33 -4.48 -32.25
C THR A 1005 31.74 -3.52 -33.37
N PRO A 1006 31.78 -2.19 -33.13
CA PRO A 1006 32.10 -1.21 -34.17
C PRO A 1006 33.41 -1.48 -34.92
N SER A 1007 34.45 -1.95 -34.20
CA SER A 1007 35.80 -2.11 -34.77
C SER A 1007 36.42 -3.51 -34.63
N ASN A 1008 35.85 -4.41 -33.81
CA ASN A 1008 36.46 -5.73 -33.51
C ASN A 1008 35.74 -6.93 -34.16
N GLY A 1009 34.68 -6.68 -34.94
CA GLY A 1009 33.97 -7.70 -35.71
C GLY A 1009 32.87 -8.41 -34.93
N LEU A 1010 32.53 -9.62 -35.39
CA LEU A 1010 31.50 -10.50 -34.81
C LEU A 1010 32.16 -11.51 -33.86
N GLU A 1011 31.65 -11.63 -32.64
CA GLU A 1011 32.16 -12.59 -31.64
C GLU A 1011 31.05 -13.47 -31.07
N LEU A 1012 31.39 -14.74 -30.79
CA LEU A 1012 30.62 -15.63 -29.93
C LEU A 1012 31.34 -15.67 -28.58
N GLN A 1013 30.74 -15.14 -27.52
CA GLN A 1013 31.32 -15.11 -26.17
C GLN A 1013 30.51 -15.97 -25.21
N TRP A 1014 31.15 -16.56 -24.21
CA TRP A 1014 30.44 -17.31 -23.19
C TRP A 1014 31.17 -17.38 -21.85
N ARG A 1015 30.38 -17.55 -20.80
CA ARG A 1015 30.84 -17.84 -19.45
C ARG A 1015 30.28 -19.19 -19.02
N THR A 1016 31.17 -20.15 -18.77
CA THR A 1016 30.77 -21.54 -18.45
C THR A 1016 30.15 -21.69 -17.07
N ASN A 1017 30.64 -20.94 -16.08
CA ASN A 1017 30.17 -21.02 -14.68
C ASN A 1017 29.98 -19.62 -14.12
N LYS A 1018 29.01 -19.47 -13.22
CA LYS A 1018 28.79 -18.24 -12.47
C LYS A 1018 30.10 -17.73 -11.83
N GLY A 1019 30.43 -16.46 -12.06
CA GLY A 1019 31.67 -15.80 -11.59
C GLY A 1019 32.96 -16.23 -12.30
N GLY A 1020 32.93 -17.16 -13.26
CA GLY A 1020 34.09 -17.59 -14.03
C GLY A 1020 34.51 -16.60 -15.12
N ASN A 1021 35.69 -16.77 -15.73
CA ASN A 1021 36.14 -15.92 -16.84
C ASN A 1021 35.35 -16.19 -18.13
N CYS A 1022 35.19 -15.16 -18.97
CA CYS A 1022 34.64 -15.29 -20.31
C CYS A 1022 35.63 -15.93 -21.29
N ASN A 1023 35.09 -16.70 -22.23
CA ASN A 1023 35.76 -17.25 -23.40
C ASN A 1023 35.14 -16.64 -24.66
N ASN A 1024 35.86 -16.65 -25.78
CA ASN A 1024 35.31 -16.18 -27.04
C ASN A 1024 35.87 -16.93 -28.26
N ILE A 1025 35.13 -16.83 -29.37
CA ILE A 1025 35.60 -17.16 -30.72
C ILE A 1025 35.35 -15.94 -31.61
N ASN A 1026 36.40 -15.44 -32.26
CA ASN A 1026 36.26 -14.39 -33.27
C ASN A 1026 35.72 -15.00 -34.58
N LEU A 1027 34.55 -14.52 -35.03
CA LEU A 1027 33.81 -15.04 -36.19
C LEU A 1027 34.01 -14.18 -37.45
N GLY A 1028 34.97 -13.25 -37.42
CA GLY A 1028 35.37 -12.40 -38.52
C GLY A 1028 34.50 -11.14 -38.72
N SER A 1029 34.62 -10.54 -39.90
CA SER A 1029 33.96 -9.26 -40.22
C SER A 1029 32.46 -9.41 -40.54
N TYR A 1030 31.75 -8.29 -40.39
CA TYR A 1030 30.35 -8.12 -40.76
C TYR A 1030 30.12 -6.70 -41.32
N THR A 1031 28.91 -6.43 -41.83
CA THR A 1031 28.45 -5.08 -42.21
C THR A 1031 27.02 -4.90 -41.74
N PHE A 1032 26.63 -3.72 -41.27
CA PHE A 1032 25.24 -3.42 -40.94
C PHE A 1032 24.38 -3.20 -42.21
N PRO A 1033 23.11 -3.64 -42.21
CA PRO A 1033 22.48 -4.48 -41.19
C PRO A 1033 22.94 -5.95 -41.31
N VAL A 1034 22.95 -6.70 -40.22
CA VAL A 1034 23.33 -8.13 -40.19
C VAL A 1034 22.32 -8.97 -39.42
N TYR A 1035 21.88 -10.08 -40.01
CA TYR A 1035 21.08 -11.09 -39.30
C TYR A 1035 21.99 -12.00 -38.48
N LEU A 1036 21.67 -12.14 -37.20
CA LEU A 1036 22.31 -13.04 -36.26
C LEU A 1036 21.33 -14.15 -35.88
N LYS A 1037 21.85 -15.34 -35.63
CA LYS A 1037 21.09 -16.45 -35.05
C LYS A 1037 21.92 -17.24 -34.06
N LEU A 1038 21.32 -17.53 -32.91
CA LEU A 1038 21.89 -18.33 -31.84
C LEU A 1038 20.90 -19.44 -31.45
N ILE A 1039 21.33 -20.71 -31.56
CA ILE A 1039 20.48 -21.88 -31.26
C ILE A 1039 20.99 -22.57 -30.00
N LYS A 1040 20.11 -22.82 -29.03
CA LYS A 1040 20.32 -23.67 -27.84
C LYS A 1040 19.69 -25.05 -28.07
N SER A 1041 20.53 -26.09 -28.09
CA SER A 1041 20.11 -27.50 -28.12
C SER A 1041 20.72 -28.24 -26.93
N GLY A 1042 19.91 -28.52 -25.91
CA GLY A 1042 20.39 -28.91 -24.58
C GLY A 1042 21.34 -27.85 -24.02
N ASN A 1043 22.59 -28.25 -23.73
CA ASN A 1043 23.67 -27.38 -23.27
C ASN A 1043 24.64 -26.95 -24.38
N THR A 1044 24.29 -27.16 -25.65
CA THR A 1044 25.09 -26.77 -26.81
C THR A 1044 24.51 -25.54 -27.50
N PHE A 1045 25.36 -24.56 -27.79
CA PHE A 1045 25.00 -23.30 -28.43
C PHE A 1045 25.73 -23.15 -29.76
N SER A 1046 25.01 -22.80 -30.83
CA SER A 1046 25.58 -22.68 -32.18
C SER A 1046 25.23 -21.34 -32.83
N ALA A 1047 26.25 -20.66 -33.39
CA ALA A 1047 26.13 -19.33 -33.97
C ALA A 1047 26.09 -19.32 -35.50
N TYR A 1048 25.24 -18.47 -36.07
CA TYR A 1048 25.05 -18.30 -37.52
C TYR A 1048 24.87 -16.82 -37.87
N LYS A 1049 25.18 -16.45 -39.11
CA LYS A 1049 24.86 -15.12 -39.66
C LYS A 1049 24.22 -15.21 -41.04
N SER A 1050 23.50 -14.18 -41.42
CA SER A 1050 22.91 -14.02 -42.75
C SER A 1050 22.88 -12.55 -43.18
N VAL A 1051 22.84 -12.32 -44.50
CA VAL A 1051 22.65 -10.99 -45.10
C VAL A 1051 21.19 -10.72 -45.47
N ASP A 1052 20.35 -11.76 -45.56
CA ASP A 1052 18.97 -11.67 -46.04
C ASP A 1052 17.93 -12.34 -45.13
N GLY A 1053 18.37 -12.99 -44.04
CA GLY A 1053 17.51 -13.69 -43.08
C GLY A 1053 16.99 -15.04 -43.59
N ILE A 1054 17.30 -15.42 -44.83
CA ILE A 1054 16.81 -16.63 -45.50
C ILE A 1054 17.96 -17.61 -45.71
N ASN A 1055 19.08 -17.14 -46.27
CA ASN A 1055 20.26 -17.92 -46.54
C ASN A 1055 21.26 -17.76 -45.39
N TRP A 1056 21.34 -18.78 -44.55
CA TRP A 1056 22.24 -18.81 -43.39
C TRP A 1056 23.59 -19.42 -43.75
N SER A 1057 24.66 -18.92 -43.10
CA SER A 1057 25.98 -19.53 -43.18
C SER A 1057 25.97 -20.98 -42.66
N SER A 1058 27.02 -21.76 -42.96
CA SER A 1058 27.36 -22.88 -42.08
C SER A 1058 27.59 -22.36 -40.65
N SER A 1059 27.48 -23.24 -39.64
CA SER A 1059 27.80 -22.85 -38.25
C SER A 1059 29.16 -22.17 -38.21
N LEU A 1060 29.20 -20.96 -37.63
CA LEU A 1060 30.40 -20.14 -37.52
C LEU A 1060 31.27 -20.60 -36.34
N GLY A 1061 30.64 -21.22 -35.34
CA GLY A 1061 31.24 -21.72 -34.11
C GLY A 1061 30.17 -22.25 -33.16
N SER A 1062 30.59 -23.07 -32.20
CA SER A 1062 29.72 -23.61 -31.15
C SER A 1062 30.46 -23.72 -29.83
N CYS A 1063 29.73 -23.59 -28.73
CA CYS A 1063 30.24 -23.82 -27.36
C CYS A 1063 29.25 -24.69 -26.57
N SER A 1064 29.71 -25.24 -25.45
CA SER A 1064 28.84 -25.93 -24.50
C SER A 1064 28.91 -25.24 -23.13
N VAL A 1065 27.74 -24.92 -22.60
CA VAL A 1065 27.56 -24.28 -21.29
C VAL A 1065 26.38 -24.98 -20.62
N ASP A 1066 26.60 -25.54 -19.44
CA ASP A 1066 25.53 -26.11 -18.64
C ASP A 1066 24.65 -24.96 -18.15
N MET A 1067 23.38 -24.97 -18.56
CA MET A 1067 22.37 -24.00 -18.11
C MET A 1067 21.10 -24.73 -17.67
N ASN A 1068 20.33 -24.10 -16.78
CA ASN A 1068 18.99 -24.55 -16.44
C ASN A 1068 18.09 -24.75 -17.68
N SER A 1069 17.04 -25.57 -17.54
CA SER A 1069 16.07 -25.78 -18.62
C SER A 1069 15.30 -24.52 -18.99
N THR A 1070 15.15 -23.59 -18.04
CA THR A 1070 14.53 -22.27 -18.26
C THR A 1070 15.63 -21.21 -18.16
N VAL A 1071 15.78 -20.40 -19.20
CA VAL A 1071 16.81 -19.35 -19.30
C VAL A 1071 16.21 -18.08 -19.89
N LYS A 1072 16.90 -16.95 -19.74
CA LYS A 1072 16.56 -15.69 -20.43
C LYS A 1072 17.17 -15.67 -21.82
N ALA A 1073 16.39 -15.31 -22.82
CA ALA A 1073 16.81 -15.14 -24.22
C ALA A 1073 16.45 -13.72 -24.70
N GLY A 1074 17.38 -13.02 -25.35
CA GLY A 1074 17.13 -11.63 -25.72
C GLY A 1074 18.24 -10.89 -26.48
N ILE A 1075 18.12 -9.56 -26.49
CA ILE A 1075 19.03 -8.60 -27.10
C ILE A 1075 19.84 -7.88 -26.00
N CYS A 1076 21.17 -7.95 -26.06
CA CYS A 1076 22.08 -7.32 -25.11
C CYS A 1076 22.80 -6.12 -25.74
N VAL A 1077 22.95 -5.01 -25.00
CA VAL A 1077 23.67 -3.80 -25.44
C VAL A 1077 24.55 -3.23 -24.32
N SER A 1078 25.84 -3.03 -24.59
CA SER A 1078 26.79 -2.39 -23.67
C SER A 1078 27.62 -1.35 -24.41
N SER A 1079 27.90 -0.22 -23.77
CA SER A 1079 28.75 0.84 -24.32
C SER A 1079 30.23 0.60 -24.11
N HIS A 1080 30.62 -0.40 -23.31
CA HIS A 1080 32.00 -0.59 -22.84
C HIS A 1080 32.55 0.68 -22.13
N ASN A 1081 31.64 1.49 -21.59
CA ASN A 1081 31.93 2.71 -20.85
C ASN A 1081 30.81 2.97 -19.83
N PRO A 1082 31.07 2.85 -18.52
CA PRO A 1082 30.02 3.03 -17.51
C PRO A 1082 29.44 4.45 -17.49
N TYR A 1083 30.14 5.45 -18.01
CA TYR A 1083 29.73 6.86 -17.97
C TYR A 1083 29.00 7.36 -19.22
N GLN A 1084 28.77 6.50 -20.21
CA GLN A 1084 28.10 6.87 -21.46
C GLN A 1084 27.26 5.69 -21.97
N GLY A 1085 26.00 5.93 -22.34
CA GLY A 1085 25.17 4.93 -23.02
C GLY A 1085 25.47 4.84 -24.51
N THR A 1086 25.33 3.64 -25.08
CA THR A 1086 25.33 3.41 -26.52
C THR A 1086 23.98 2.89 -26.97
N THR A 1087 23.53 3.24 -28.18
CA THR A 1087 22.25 2.80 -28.71
C THR A 1087 22.44 1.83 -29.87
N ALA A 1088 21.79 0.67 -29.79
CA ALA A 1088 21.64 -0.28 -30.88
C ALA A 1088 20.21 -0.24 -31.43
N LYS A 1089 20.07 -0.42 -32.74
CA LYS A 1089 18.79 -0.63 -33.40
C LYS A 1089 18.71 -2.05 -33.93
N VAL A 1090 17.59 -2.71 -33.69
CA VAL A 1090 17.36 -4.14 -33.97
C VAL A 1090 15.95 -4.34 -34.49
N ASP A 1091 15.79 -5.07 -35.60
CA ASP A 1091 14.48 -5.47 -36.12
C ASP A 1091 14.44 -6.98 -36.40
N ASN A 1092 13.30 -7.47 -36.90
CA ASN A 1092 13.08 -8.89 -37.21
C ASN A 1092 13.44 -9.85 -36.06
N ILE A 1093 13.02 -9.50 -34.83
CA ILE A 1093 13.29 -10.27 -33.63
C ILE A 1093 12.31 -11.46 -33.58
N ASP A 1094 12.85 -12.67 -33.55
CA ASP A 1094 12.11 -13.91 -33.37
C ASP A 1094 12.81 -14.77 -32.30
N ILE A 1095 12.06 -15.14 -31.26
CA ILE A 1095 12.56 -15.95 -30.13
C ILE A 1095 11.57 -17.09 -29.89
N THR A 1096 11.99 -18.32 -30.18
CA THR A 1096 11.15 -19.52 -30.09
C THR A 1096 11.67 -20.51 -29.05
N SER A 1097 10.75 -21.23 -28.41
CA SER A 1097 11.02 -22.33 -27.47
C SER A 1097 10.20 -23.57 -27.84
N GLN A 1098 10.71 -24.76 -27.50
CA GLN A 1098 9.99 -26.02 -27.64
C GLN A 1098 9.62 -26.55 -26.25
N GLU A 1099 8.33 -26.61 -25.92
CA GLU A 1099 7.87 -27.11 -24.61
C GLU A 1099 8.17 -28.61 -24.44
N ILE A 1100 8.67 -28.96 -23.25
CA ILE A 1100 8.86 -30.34 -22.80
C ILE A 1100 7.75 -30.66 -21.78
N PRO A 1101 6.99 -31.76 -21.96
CA PRO A 1101 5.89 -32.13 -21.07
C PRO A 1101 6.39 -32.49 -19.65
N THR A 1102 5.60 -32.14 -18.63
CA THR A 1102 5.89 -32.43 -17.20
C THR A 1102 5.55 -33.85 -16.77
N LEU A 1103 4.88 -34.62 -17.63
CA LEU A 1103 4.60 -36.04 -17.48
C LEU A 1103 4.77 -36.70 -18.85
N LEU A 1104 5.45 -37.85 -18.89
CA LEU A 1104 5.60 -38.63 -20.11
C LEU A 1104 5.05 -40.05 -19.90
N ASP A 1105 3.86 -40.29 -20.44
CA ASP A 1105 3.17 -41.58 -20.38
C ASP A 1105 3.45 -42.44 -21.61
N ILE A 1106 3.84 -43.69 -21.36
CA ILE A 1106 4.17 -44.69 -22.36
C ILE A 1106 3.39 -45.96 -22.03
N GLN A 1107 2.54 -46.42 -22.94
CA GLN A 1107 1.86 -47.71 -22.76
C GLN A 1107 2.88 -48.85 -22.77
N ALA A 1108 2.75 -49.81 -21.85
CA ALA A 1108 3.71 -50.89 -21.72
C ALA A 1108 3.75 -51.76 -23.00
N GLU A 1109 2.59 -51.99 -23.62
CA GLU A 1109 2.46 -52.68 -24.91
C GLU A 1109 2.92 -51.84 -26.12
N GLY A 1110 3.21 -50.55 -25.93
CA GLY A 1110 3.61 -49.61 -26.97
C GLY A 1110 5.10 -49.67 -27.36
N TYR A 1111 5.80 -50.75 -27.04
CA TYR A 1111 7.24 -50.89 -27.28
C TYR A 1111 7.58 -50.93 -28.79
N ASN A 1112 8.73 -50.36 -29.15
CA ASN A 1112 9.29 -50.46 -30.50
C ASN A 1112 9.89 -51.85 -30.77
N SER A 1113 10.57 -52.42 -29.77
CA SER A 1113 11.10 -53.78 -29.81
C SER A 1113 11.13 -54.43 -28.42
N MET A 1114 11.16 -55.76 -28.37
CA MET A 1114 11.15 -56.52 -27.12
C MET A 1114 11.91 -57.84 -27.22
N ASN A 1115 12.17 -58.46 -26.05
CA ASN A 1115 12.64 -59.83 -25.94
C ASN A 1115 11.97 -60.56 -24.77
N GLY A 1116 11.43 -61.76 -25.03
CA GLY A 1116 10.97 -62.72 -24.01
C GLY A 1116 9.59 -62.47 -23.41
N VAL A 1117 9.06 -61.26 -23.53
CA VAL A 1117 7.73 -60.90 -23.01
C VAL A 1117 6.57 -61.30 -23.94
N GLU A 1118 5.37 -61.41 -23.37
CA GLU A 1118 4.12 -61.64 -24.10
C GLU A 1118 3.04 -60.61 -23.72
N LEU A 1119 2.05 -60.40 -24.59
CA LEU A 1119 0.91 -59.55 -24.24
C LEU A 1119 -0.07 -60.30 -23.33
N SER A 1120 -0.53 -59.64 -22.26
CA SER A 1120 -1.56 -60.10 -21.33
C SER A 1120 -2.82 -59.24 -21.39
N ASN A 1121 -3.89 -59.66 -20.71
CA ASN A 1121 -5.16 -58.93 -20.61
C ASN A 1121 -5.69 -58.44 -21.95
N GLU A 1122 -5.91 -59.36 -22.88
CA GLU A 1122 -6.45 -59.05 -24.22
C GLU A 1122 -5.63 -58.03 -25.03
N GLY A 1123 -4.35 -57.85 -24.67
CA GLY A 1123 -3.42 -56.96 -25.39
C GLY A 1123 -3.19 -55.60 -24.75
N THR A 1124 -3.77 -55.32 -23.58
CA THR A 1124 -3.64 -54.01 -22.90
C THR A 1124 -2.57 -54.03 -21.80
N SER A 1125 -1.68 -55.03 -21.79
CA SER A 1125 -0.58 -55.10 -20.83
C SER A 1125 0.50 -56.06 -21.33
N VAL A 1126 1.70 -55.93 -20.78
CA VAL A 1126 2.83 -56.84 -21.02
C VAL A 1126 3.03 -57.74 -19.81
N GLY A 1127 3.08 -59.05 -20.02
CA GLY A 1127 3.31 -60.08 -19.02
C GLY A 1127 4.38 -61.09 -19.45
N TRP A 1128 4.49 -62.19 -18.69
CA TRP A 1128 5.57 -63.18 -18.84
C TRP A 1128 6.97 -62.56 -18.77
N CYS A 1129 7.11 -61.50 -17.96
CA CYS A 1129 8.36 -60.77 -17.80
C CYS A 1129 9.35 -61.54 -16.90
N ASP A 1130 10.24 -62.32 -17.50
CA ASP A 1130 11.23 -63.15 -16.81
C ASP A 1130 12.63 -62.52 -16.78
N THR A 1131 13.55 -63.10 -16.02
CA THR A 1131 14.90 -62.52 -15.90
C THR A 1131 15.66 -62.60 -17.22
N GLY A 1132 16.04 -61.43 -17.73
CA GLY A 1132 16.72 -61.30 -19.02
C GLY A 1132 15.84 -60.70 -20.12
N ASP A 1133 14.53 -60.63 -19.89
CA ASP A 1133 13.58 -60.05 -20.81
C ASP A 1133 13.62 -58.52 -20.77
N TRP A 1134 13.18 -57.87 -21.84
CA TRP A 1134 13.20 -56.42 -21.94
C TRP A 1134 12.22 -55.83 -22.97
N LEU A 1135 11.91 -54.56 -22.78
CA LEU A 1135 11.15 -53.67 -23.67
C LEU A 1135 12.02 -52.48 -24.08
N CYS A 1136 11.91 -52.01 -25.32
CA CYS A 1136 12.61 -50.83 -25.82
C CYS A 1136 11.63 -49.82 -26.44
N TYR A 1137 11.81 -48.55 -26.08
CA TYR A 1137 11.11 -47.39 -26.62
C TYR A 1137 12.13 -46.45 -27.24
N GLU A 1138 12.02 -46.21 -28.55
CA GLU A 1138 13.04 -45.47 -29.31
C GLU A 1138 12.78 -43.96 -29.30
N ASN A 1139 13.86 -43.18 -29.25
CA ASN A 1139 13.83 -41.70 -29.34
C ASN A 1139 12.89 -41.01 -28.34
N ILE A 1140 12.88 -41.48 -27.10
CA ILE A 1140 12.11 -40.88 -26.02
C ILE A 1140 12.82 -39.59 -25.58
N ASP A 1141 12.14 -38.46 -25.74
CA ASP A 1141 12.61 -37.16 -25.27
C ASP A 1141 12.28 -37.01 -23.77
N LEU A 1142 13.29 -37.25 -22.94
CA LEU A 1142 13.22 -37.06 -21.50
C LEU A 1142 13.55 -35.61 -21.09
N GLY A 1143 13.80 -34.73 -22.07
CA GLY A 1143 13.86 -33.29 -21.86
C GLY A 1143 14.96 -32.83 -20.91
N GLY A 1144 14.62 -31.93 -19.97
CA GLY A 1144 15.56 -31.33 -19.01
C GLY A 1144 15.91 -32.21 -17.80
N GLY A 1145 15.27 -33.39 -17.67
CA GLY A 1145 15.46 -34.27 -16.53
C GLY A 1145 14.15 -34.59 -15.79
N PHE A 1146 13.63 -35.80 -15.99
CA PHE A 1146 12.67 -36.43 -15.08
C PHE A 1146 13.41 -37.04 -13.88
N SER A 1147 12.75 -37.04 -12.72
CA SER A 1147 13.31 -37.45 -11.43
C SER A 1147 12.67 -38.71 -10.84
N ALA A 1148 11.52 -39.14 -11.39
CA ALA A 1148 10.86 -40.37 -10.99
C ALA A 1148 10.37 -41.19 -12.19
N PHE A 1149 10.30 -42.50 -11.97
CA PHE A 1149 9.66 -43.46 -12.86
C PHE A 1149 8.56 -44.18 -12.10
N THR A 1150 7.35 -44.15 -12.65
CA THR A 1150 6.16 -44.81 -12.10
C THR A 1150 5.60 -45.79 -13.11
N THR A 1151 5.15 -46.97 -12.67
CA THR A 1151 4.45 -47.94 -13.50
C THR A 1151 3.19 -48.44 -12.82
N ARG A 1152 2.14 -48.70 -13.61
CA ARG A 1152 0.97 -49.43 -13.15
C ARG A 1152 1.15 -50.91 -13.46
N ALA A 1153 1.27 -51.73 -12.43
CA ALA A 1153 1.60 -53.14 -12.57
C ALA A 1153 0.77 -54.04 -11.63
N ALA A 1154 0.60 -55.30 -12.01
CA ALA A 1154 -0.03 -56.35 -11.21
C ALA A 1154 0.98 -57.48 -10.91
N VAL A 1155 1.14 -57.83 -9.64
CA VAL A 1155 2.15 -58.78 -9.15
C VAL A 1155 1.52 -59.70 -8.11
N ASP A 1156 1.57 -61.01 -8.36
CA ASP A 1156 1.14 -62.01 -7.39
C ASP A 1156 2.06 -62.02 -6.15
N ASN A 1157 1.49 -62.32 -4.99
CA ASN A 1157 2.19 -62.29 -3.70
C ASN A 1157 3.45 -63.16 -3.69
N SER A 1158 3.47 -64.27 -4.44
CA SER A 1158 4.60 -65.22 -4.50
C SER A 1158 5.80 -64.68 -5.29
N TYR A 1159 5.61 -63.59 -6.03
CA TYR A 1159 6.57 -63.01 -6.96
C TYR A 1159 7.03 -61.61 -6.56
N ALA A 1160 6.62 -61.09 -5.39
CA ALA A 1160 7.16 -59.84 -4.88
C ALA A 1160 8.69 -59.90 -4.67
N GLY A 1161 9.36 -58.77 -4.93
CA GLY A 1161 10.80 -58.61 -4.78
C GLY A 1161 11.62 -58.73 -6.07
N ARG A 1162 11.00 -59.02 -7.23
CA ARG A 1162 11.66 -58.91 -8.55
C ARG A 1162 11.95 -57.46 -8.88
N LYS A 1163 12.87 -57.24 -9.83
CA LYS A 1163 13.31 -55.89 -10.18
C LYS A 1163 13.07 -55.55 -11.64
N VAL A 1164 12.82 -54.27 -11.86
CA VAL A 1164 12.72 -53.63 -13.16
C VAL A 1164 13.78 -52.54 -13.21
N GLU A 1165 14.76 -52.69 -14.09
CA GLU A 1165 15.78 -51.68 -14.35
C GLU A 1165 15.34 -50.78 -15.51
N ILE A 1166 15.46 -49.47 -15.33
CA ILE A 1166 15.23 -48.47 -16.36
C ILE A 1166 16.60 -48.05 -16.89
N ARG A 1167 16.85 -48.27 -18.18
CA ARG A 1167 18.16 -48.08 -18.82
C ARG A 1167 18.09 -47.17 -20.04
N LEU A 1168 19.17 -46.44 -20.32
CA LEU A 1168 19.32 -45.61 -21.52
C LEU A 1168 20.25 -46.27 -22.53
N ASP A 1169 19.89 -46.18 -23.81
CA ASP A 1169 20.71 -46.50 -25.00
C ASP A 1169 21.20 -47.96 -25.10
N GLY A 1170 20.57 -48.89 -24.38
CA GLY A 1170 20.75 -50.32 -24.56
C GLY A 1170 20.48 -51.19 -23.33
N ILE A 1171 20.36 -52.50 -23.54
CA ILE A 1171 20.14 -53.50 -22.46
C ILE A 1171 21.30 -53.61 -21.44
N THR A 1172 22.49 -53.11 -21.80
CA THR A 1172 23.65 -52.96 -20.91
C THR A 1172 24.02 -51.49 -20.68
N GLY A 1173 23.15 -50.55 -21.09
CA GLY A 1173 23.37 -49.11 -20.97
C GLY A 1173 23.18 -48.58 -19.55
N THR A 1174 23.29 -47.26 -19.39
CA THR A 1174 23.25 -46.57 -18.09
C THR A 1174 21.94 -46.88 -17.37
N ILE A 1175 22.02 -47.40 -16.13
CA ILE A 1175 20.83 -47.57 -15.29
C ILE A 1175 20.50 -46.22 -14.69
N ILE A 1176 19.30 -45.72 -14.98
CA ILE A 1176 18.81 -44.48 -14.40
C ILE A 1176 17.85 -44.72 -13.25
N GLY A 1177 17.25 -45.92 -13.14
CA GLY A 1177 16.38 -46.30 -12.03
C GLY A 1177 16.28 -47.81 -11.83
N THR A 1178 15.90 -48.26 -10.65
CA THR A 1178 15.61 -49.67 -10.37
C THR A 1178 14.41 -49.80 -9.43
N LEU A 1179 13.28 -50.25 -9.98
CA LEU A 1179 12.05 -50.49 -9.23
C LEU A 1179 12.03 -51.92 -8.68
N THR A 1180 11.83 -52.06 -7.36
CA THR A 1180 11.59 -53.36 -6.72
C THR A 1180 10.09 -53.60 -6.60
N MET A 1181 9.59 -54.64 -7.27
CA MET A 1181 8.18 -54.94 -7.41
C MET A 1181 7.56 -55.42 -6.10
N LYS A 1182 6.49 -54.78 -5.67
CA LYS A 1182 5.66 -55.14 -4.51
C LYS A 1182 4.46 -55.96 -4.94
N ALA A 1183 4.00 -56.84 -4.07
CA ALA A 1183 2.77 -57.60 -4.26
C ALA A 1183 1.56 -56.68 -4.35
N THR A 1184 0.68 -56.91 -5.33
CA THR A 1184 -0.56 -56.13 -5.52
C THR A 1184 -1.83 -56.94 -5.25
N GLY A 1185 -1.68 -58.24 -4.95
CA GLY A 1185 -2.78 -59.14 -4.59
C GLY A 1185 -3.18 -60.16 -5.65
N GLY A 1186 -2.54 -60.16 -6.83
CA GLY A 1186 -2.76 -61.14 -7.90
C GLY A 1186 -2.39 -60.61 -9.29
N TRP A 1187 -2.38 -61.48 -10.30
CA TRP A 1187 -1.95 -61.17 -11.67
C TRP A 1187 -2.85 -60.17 -12.43
N ASP A 1188 -4.05 -59.89 -11.91
CA ASP A 1188 -5.04 -58.97 -12.50
C ASP A 1188 -5.33 -57.75 -11.61
N MET A 1189 -4.61 -57.59 -10.49
CA MET A 1189 -4.80 -56.50 -9.54
C MET A 1189 -3.75 -55.39 -9.76
N PHE A 1190 -4.04 -54.43 -10.63
CA PHE A 1190 -3.08 -53.37 -10.99
C PHE A 1190 -3.00 -52.26 -9.93
N GLN A 1191 -1.77 -51.92 -9.54
CA GLN A 1191 -1.47 -50.79 -8.65
C GLN A 1191 -0.23 -50.04 -9.15
N GLU A 1192 -0.15 -48.75 -8.84
CA GLU A 1192 1.01 -47.93 -9.17
C GLU A 1192 2.19 -48.23 -8.23
N GLN A 1193 3.39 -48.27 -8.81
CA GLN A 1193 4.65 -48.46 -8.10
C GLN A 1193 5.72 -47.56 -8.72
N SER A 1194 6.52 -46.90 -7.88
CA SER A 1194 7.46 -45.86 -8.31
C SER A 1194 8.86 -46.03 -7.74
N THR A 1195 9.85 -45.49 -8.44
CA THR A 1195 11.24 -45.33 -8.01
C THR A 1195 11.80 -44.00 -8.47
N ASP A 1196 12.75 -43.44 -7.73
CA ASP A 1196 13.53 -42.29 -8.18
C ASP A 1196 14.47 -42.67 -9.34
N ILE A 1197 14.79 -41.71 -10.20
CA ILE A 1197 15.78 -41.84 -11.27
C ILE A 1197 16.81 -40.71 -11.25
N SER A 1198 18.06 -40.98 -11.68
CA SER A 1198 19.18 -40.02 -11.51
C SER A 1198 19.64 -39.29 -12.78
N ASP A 1199 19.26 -39.75 -13.98
CA ASP A 1199 19.72 -39.18 -15.27
C ASP A 1199 18.62 -39.24 -16.35
N GLY A 1200 17.40 -38.82 -16.02
CA GLY A 1200 16.25 -38.85 -16.93
C GLY A 1200 16.17 -37.65 -17.88
N SER A 1201 17.27 -37.20 -18.50
CA SER A 1201 17.28 -36.05 -19.42
C SER A 1201 17.77 -36.43 -20.81
N GLY A 1202 17.50 -35.59 -21.81
CA GLY A 1202 17.93 -35.81 -23.20
C GLY A 1202 17.03 -36.77 -24.00
N ILE A 1203 17.36 -36.96 -25.28
CA ILE A 1203 16.67 -37.91 -26.17
C ILE A 1203 17.43 -39.22 -26.16
N HIS A 1204 16.76 -40.30 -25.75
CA HIS A 1204 17.36 -41.62 -25.57
C HIS A 1204 16.46 -42.75 -26.04
N ASP A 1205 17.05 -43.90 -26.34
CA ASP A 1205 16.30 -45.15 -26.38
C ASP A 1205 16.15 -45.69 -24.95
N VAL A 1206 14.91 -45.79 -24.46
CA VAL A 1206 14.62 -46.24 -23.10
C VAL A 1206 14.36 -47.75 -23.09
N TYR A 1207 15.10 -48.45 -22.24
CA TYR A 1207 14.98 -49.89 -22.05
C TYR A 1207 14.43 -50.21 -20.65
N ILE A 1208 13.39 -51.04 -20.59
CA ILE A 1208 12.85 -51.62 -19.36
C ILE A 1208 13.32 -53.08 -19.29
N VAL A 1209 14.15 -53.43 -18.30
CA VAL A 1209 14.81 -54.75 -18.21
C VAL A 1209 14.41 -55.48 -16.94
N PHE A 1210 13.94 -56.71 -17.07
CA PHE A 1210 13.43 -57.51 -15.96
C PHE A 1210 14.53 -58.38 -15.32
N LYS A 1211 14.58 -58.40 -13.98
CA LYS A 1211 15.67 -59.00 -13.18
C LYS A 1211 15.17 -59.70 -11.91
N ASP A 1212 16.09 -60.46 -11.33
CA ASP A 1212 16.00 -61.06 -9.99
C ASP A 1212 14.92 -62.14 -9.82
N GLY A 1213 14.57 -62.86 -10.89
CA GLY A 1213 13.72 -64.05 -10.97
C GLY A 1213 12.63 -63.96 -12.05
N ASP A 1214 11.97 -65.09 -12.32
CA ASP A 1214 10.87 -65.19 -13.30
C ASP A 1214 9.59 -64.55 -12.73
N GLY A 1215 8.75 -64.00 -13.61
CA GLY A 1215 7.45 -63.42 -13.28
C GLY A 1215 7.50 -62.07 -12.54
N ALA A 1216 8.16 -61.05 -13.11
CA ALA A 1216 8.28 -59.72 -12.51
C ALA A 1216 6.94 -58.97 -12.33
N GLY A 1217 5.93 -59.28 -13.15
CA GLY A 1217 4.58 -58.69 -13.09
C GLY A 1217 3.93 -58.56 -14.47
N ASN A 1218 2.66 -58.15 -14.48
CA ASN A 1218 1.98 -57.63 -15.67
C ASN A 1218 2.01 -56.10 -15.61
N PHE A 1219 2.41 -55.42 -16.70
CA PHE A 1219 2.61 -53.97 -16.76
C PHE A 1219 1.64 -53.33 -17.76
N ASP A 1220 0.97 -52.25 -17.35
CA ASP A 1220 -0.04 -51.51 -18.14
C ASP A 1220 0.59 -50.27 -18.80
N TRP A 1221 1.24 -49.41 -18.02
CA TRP A 1221 1.96 -48.25 -18.54
C TRP A 1221 3.16 -47.87 -17.69
N PHE A 1222 4.03 -47.06 -18.28
CA PHE A 1222 5.22 -46.46 -17.71
C PHE A 1222 5.12 -44.93 -17.80
N ARG A 1223 5.55 -44.23 -16.75
CA ARG A 1223 5.47 -42.78 -16.64
C ARG A 1223 6.77 -42.21 -16.11
N PHE A 1224 7.30 -41.20 -16.80
CA PHE A 1224 8.39 -40.36 -16.29
C PHE A 1224 7.83 -39.05 -15.71
N GLN A 1225 8.34 -38.61 -14.56
CA GLN A 1225 7.85 -37.47 -13.78
C GLN A 1225 8.97 -36.61 -13.20
#